data_AF-A0AAN9J310-F1
#
_entry.id   AF-A0AAN9J310-F1
#
_cell.length_a   1.000
_cell.length_b   1.000
_cell.length_c   1.000
_cell.angle_alpha   90.00
_cell.angle_beta   90.00
_cell.angle_gamma   90.00
#
_symmetry.space_group_name_H-M   'P 1'
#
loop_
_entity.id
_entity.type
_entity.pdbx_description
1 polymer ?
#
loop_
_entity_poly.entity_id
_entity_poly.type
_entity_poly.pdbx_seq_one_letter_code
_entity_poly.pdbx_strand_id
1 'polypeptide(L)'
;MDSGNSGSMQASRSEPNQSDLGGLIPSSISSSSPQNQQPPFLSSLGQTHNSSSMPAPESRGLLLSQDQAQNNMARKRSRASLRTPTTVLRADTTNFRAMVQQFTGIPAPPFTSPPAPFTRGRYPPLGNSSHQTQVDEVRSELSPHFLHLSDYPVGIEARMRHVQSLLDTGSDESDNKVVQMLGICGMGGIGKTTIARAVYNLIVNQFEGSCFLENVREKSAKHVLVQIKKIMLSQRVRRKKVLVVLDDVDKKEQLEATAGILDWFGFGSIIIITTRDEHLLVSHGVTKLYMVNELNDTEALELFRQQAFKNQEVDPRYTEMVEHAIHYAGGLPLALQTIGSNLFGKTVDEWKSALEAYDRIPNKNIQETLRVSYDGLEENEKEIFLDIACFFRGCTERYVTSMLHARGFYPEIGMMVLKEKSLIKILTYDEDNIVTMHDLLQDMGKEIVRKQSTFWPEKRSRLLFHEDIIHILENNIENNKIEAIMLDVPEDKDVHWNQGVFGKMKNLRMLIIKNGCNFTSPKHLPNSLRVLEWQGYPSASLPFDFLPKNLTVLNLSHSKFEWGIPLEKSKYLSHLIFTGCECIRQVPDVSFPNLTELCVDDCKNLIAIHDSVGFLDKLQRFSAKGCTKLSMIPCRIKLTSLEYLNLRDCSNVPIFPEILGKMEKLQFVDFEGTDIQNLPHSMQNLKGLQSLSLSRCTMLSIAALSKMVQKVPIVFPFLKKLRLDGSNLKIIPKCIEDCHSLTDLSVKDCKQLNEIRGLPQNITSMNAINCPSLNIHAAPTNMVLKQIFQNGSTIKRSFRLTGEKLPEWFDLCNRGNFVSFWFRNGIPDITMGVVTRRGIREYNCYFKINNDFKINCSSFFSYSCLGEEIFIFNDLHGIVSSCPTLPLLDKWNYAEISFEQSSKSYHLGVEPVRWIGVYVNQENTSMEDIRFTSPYKAVCDHQEMALGESSQGQGLTMMKNFLAQSQADVEMLELNAYLDGGTRVPSRSHDKSATASSSEKAREALKIVQDFIDYDASILLHPEQCTVMETSLDYLSTLSEDDGISEEMISLISEASRVFTHWCMDYTEATEKIESTASELSRADKLEADLEDNKKRFRQIAALESVLLKKVAKMEERKKELEEQINAIIADIPSNQLEKKNELEEQINDIIADISAYQLEKNMVHRRKRGTFEEGKMLKTQRDESRKKKPDLQHEHGLAKETQTKITDEWSKLGEKFKKIFVELYT
;
A
#
# COMPACT_ATOMS: atom_id res chain seq x y z
N MET A 1 -61.87 -7.16 24.92
CA MET A 1 -61.47 -5.79 25.31
C MET A 1 -60.71 -5.19 24.13
N ASP A 2 -61.32 -4.99 22.95
CA ASP A 2 -62.54 -4.21 22.57
C ASP A 2 -62.18 -2.73 22.36
N SER A 3 -62.54 -2.04 21.27
CA SER A 3 -63.37 -2.39 20.09
C SER A 3 -62.82 -1.64 18.83
N GLY A 4 -63.10 -2.03 17.58
CA GLY A 4 -64.32 -1.73 16.79
C GLY A 4 -64.25 -0.32 16.16
N ASN A 5 -64.57 -0.01 14.89
CA ASN A 5 -65.12 -0.72 13.71
C ASN A 5 -64.37 -0.20 12.46
N SER A 6 -64.08 -0.96 11.40
CA SER A 6 -64.94 -1.60 10.39
C SER A 6 -65.73 -0.62 9.49
N GLY A 7 -65.70 -0.85 8.16
CA GLY A 7 -66.31 0.03 7.16
C GLY A 7 -65.77 -0.21 5.74
N SER A 8 -66.33 -1.15 5.01
CA SER A 8 -65.94 -1.51 3.63
C SER A 8 -67.16 -1.62 2.71
N MET A 9 -67.03 -1.17 1.46
CA MET A 9 -67.97 -1.52 0.40
C MET A 9 -67.36 -1.33 -1.00
N GLN A 10 -67.54 -2.32 -1.86
CA GLN A 10 -67.35 -2.24 -3.32
C GLN A 10 -68.71 -2.39 -3.99
N ALA A 11 -68.99 -1.60 -5.04
CA ALA A 11 -69.98 -1.97 -6.06
C ALA A 11 -69.74 -1.18 -7.37
N SER A 12 -69.58 -1.91 -8.47
CA SER A 12 -69.44 -1.42 -9.85
C SER A 12 -70.77 -1.06 -10.51
N ARG A 13 -70.80 -0.09 -11.46
CA ARG A 13 -71.02 -0.35 -12.92
C ARG A 13 -71.21 0.91 -13.82
N SER A 14 -70.56 0.86 -14.99
CA SER A 14 -70.94 1.35 -16.35
C SER A 14 -71.82 2.62 -16.56
N GLU A 15 -71.23 3.62 -17.27
CA GLU A 15 -71.58 4.08 -18.65
C GLU A 15 -73.04 4.46 -19.08
N PRO A 16 -73.29 5.16 -20.22
CA PRO A 16 -72.37 5.77 -21.23
C PRO A 16 -72.76 7.21 -21.72
N ASN A 17 -72.13 7.66 -22.83
CA ASN A 17 -72.62 8.66 -23.84
C ASN A 17 -72.63 10.17 -23.51
N GLN A 18 -72.49 11.11 -24.47
CA GLN A 18 -71.78 11.16 -25.79
C GLN A 18 -71.78 12.62 -26.34
N SER A 19 -71.16 12.87 -27.51
CA SER A 19 -71.24 14.10 -28.37
C SER A 19 -70.50 15.38 -27.84
N ASP A 20 -69.91 16.25 -28.68
CA ASP A 20 -69.61 16.16 -30.12
C ASP A 20 -68.50 17.11 -30.64
N LEU A 21 -67.99 16.82 -31.85
CA LEU A 21 -67.35 17.69 -32.88
C LEU A 21 -66.19 18.67 -32.50
N GLY A 22 -65.12 18.84 -33.30
CA GLY A 22 -64.70 18.12 -34.52
C GLY A 22 -63.65 18.88 -35.39
N GLY A 23 -62.83 18.13 -36.16
CA GLY A 23 -61.86 18.65 -37.16
C GLY A 23 -60.45 18.98 -36.62
N LEU A 24 -59.33 18.72 -37.31
CA LEU A 24 -59.10 18.28 -38.71
C LEU A 24 -58.08 17.10 -38.81
N ILE A 25 -58.04 16.48 -40.00
CA ILE A 25 -57.40 15.21 -40.43
C ILE A 25 -56.81 15.48 -41.86
N PRO A 26 -55.83 14.73 -42.46
CA PRO A 26 -55.23 13.40 -42.16
C PRO A 26 -53.68 13.46 -41.93
N SER A 27 -52.87 12.42 -41.64
CA SER A 27 -52.82 10.96 -41.96
C SER A 27 -52.36 10.65 -43.42
N SER A 28 -51.56 9.63 -43.76
CA SER A 28 -50.76 8.62 -43.02
C SER A 28 -49.80 7.85 -44.00
N ILE A 29 -49.20 6.72 -43.58
CA ILE A 29 -48.72 5.57 -44.39
C ILE A 29 -47.25 5.52 -44.93
N SER A 30 -46.48 4.60 -44.31
CA SER A 30 -45.47 3.62 -44.80
C SER A 30 -44.41 3.87 -45.91
N SER A 31 -43.15 3.60 -45.53
CA SER A 31 -42.17 2.65 -46.12
C SER A 31 -41.65 2.72 -47.58
N SER A 32 -40.45 2.14 -47.73
CA SER A 32 -39.73 1.65 -48.94
C SER A 32 -38.65 2.55 -49.58
N SER A 33 -37.63 1.90 -50.14
CA SER A 33 -36.42 2.45 -50.79
C SER A 33 -36.59 2.57 -52.31
N PRO A 34 -35.64 3.19 -53.06
CA PRO A 34 -34.58 2.36 -53.68
C PRO A 34 -33.21 3.08 -53.86
N GLN A 35 -32.35 2.55 -54.75
CA GLN A 35 -30.91 2.82 -54.91
C GLN A 35 -30.55 3.62 -56.19
N ASN A 36 -29.25 3.96 -56.32
CA ASN A 36 -28.48 4.26 -57.55
C ASN A 36 -28.81 5.61 -58.25
N GLN A 37 -27.88 6.34 -58.88
CA GLN A 37 -26.85 5.93 -59.86
C GLN A 37 -25.57 6.82 -59.83
N GLN A 38 -24.62 6.55 -60.74
CA GLN A 38 -23.32 7.22 -60.92
C GLN A 38 -22.88 7.09 -62.41
N PRO A 39 -21.73 7.68 -62.82
CA PRO A 39 -21.49 9.04 -63.39
C PRO A 39 -21.65 9.06 -64.94
N PRO A 40 -21.03 9.97 -65.77
CA PRO A 40 -19.58 9.89 -66.09
C PRO A 40 -18.81 11.15 -66.63
N PHE A 41 -17.48 10.99 -66.75
CA PHE A 41 -16.53 11.43 -67.81
C PHE A 41 -16.04 12.89 -68.11
N LEU A 42 -14.69 12.98 -68.19
CA LEU A 42 -13.80 13.53 -69.26
C LEU A 42 -13.28 15.00 -69.33
N SER A 43 -11.93 15.09 -69.27
CA SER A 43 -10.99 15.87 -70.15
C SER A 43 -10.93 17.42 -70.07
N SER A 44 -9.90 18.12 -70.60
CA SER A 44 -8.42 17.93 -70.68
C SER A 44 -7.75 19.23 -71.22
N LEU A 45 -6.39 19.29 -71.29
CA LEU A 45 -5.57 20.37 -71.91
C LEU A 45 -5.62 21.75 -71.19
N GLY A 46 -4.71 22.72 -71.40
CA GLY A 46 -3.50 22.80 -72.24
C GLY A 46 -2.56 23.96 -71.80
N GLN A 47 -1.35 24.06 -72.37
CA GLN A 47 -0.20 24.87 -71.86
C GLN A 47 -0.06 26.31 -72.44
N THR A 48 0.87 27.10 -71.85
CA THR A 48 1.68 28.21 -72.47
C THR A 48 1.01 29.56 -72.84
N HIS A 49 1.67 30.75 -72.96
CA HIS A 49 3.10 31.17 -72.79
C HIS A 49 3.28 32.72 -72.54
N ASN A 50 4.34 33.10 -71.79
CA ASN A 50 5.31 34.23 -72.00
C ASN A 50 5.06 35.75 -71.71
N SER A 51 6.21 36.42 -71.48
CA SER A 51 6.54 37.87 -71.36
C SER A 51 6.13 38.58 -70.04
N SER A 52 6.91 39.48 -69.40
CA SER A 52 8.33 39.93 -69.51
C SER A 52 8.72 40.70 -68.19
N SER A 53 9.87 41.34 -67.91
CA SER A 53 11.09 41.72 -68.69
C SER A 53 12.39 41.79 -67.84
N MET A 54 12.94 42.99 -67.55
CA MET A 54 14.21 43.36 -66.84
C MET A 54 14.09 44.85 -66.35
N PRO A 55 15.05 45.52 -65.64
CA PRO A 55 16.48 45.22 -65.42
C PRO A 55 17.03 45.38 -63.97
N ALA A 56 18.35 45.20 -63.80
CA ALA A 56 19.18 45.67 -62.66
C ALA A 56 20.12 46.82 -63.16
N PRO A 57 21.21 47.30 -62.50
CA PRO A 57 22.28 46.59 -61.73
C PRO A 57 22.51 47.24 -60.34
N GLU A 58 23.55 47.05 -59.52
CA GLU A 58 24.70 46.12 -59.38
C GLU A 58 24.97 46.00 -57.84
N SER A 59 26.00 45.43 -57.18
CA SER A 59 27.32 44.76 -57.38
C SER A 59 27.60 43.97 -56.05
N ARG A 60 28.70 43.26 -55.71
CA ARG A 60 29.88 42.56 -56.28
C ARG A 60 30.45 41.72 -55.09
N GLY A 61 31.14 40.60 -55.25
CA GLY A 61 31.43 39.75 -56.40
C GLY A 61 32.52 38.69 -56.07
N LEU A 62 32.62 37.64 -56.89
CA LEU A 62 33.74 36.66 -56.99
C LEU A 62 33.88 35.61 -55.85
N LEU A 63 34.29 34.34 -56.06
CA LEU A 63 34.44 33.44 -57.25
C LEU A 63 34.55 31.96 -56.78
N LEU A 64 34.06 31.00 -57.60
CA LEU A 64 34.58 29.61 -57.87
C LEU A 64 34.86 28.59 -56.73
N SER A 65 34.85 27.25 -56.91
CA SER A 65 34.26 26.37 -57.96
C SER A 65 34.33 24.86 -57.59
N GLN A 66 33.27 24.12 -57.96
CA GLN A 66 33.24 22.75 -58.56
C GLN A 66 34.04 21.53 -58.03
N ASP A 67 33.26 20.42 -57.90
CA ASP A 67 33.44 19.09 -58.55
C ASP A 67 33.93 17.82 -57.82
N GLN A 68 33.33 16.70 -58.30
CA GLN A 68 33.68 15.26 -58.17
C GLN A 68 33.69 14.64 -56.74
N ALA A 69 33.09 13.48 -56.45
CA ALA A 69 33.12 12.13 -57.06
C ALA A 69 34.47 11.40 -56.82
N GLN A 70 34.56 10.09 -56.54
CA GLN A 70 33.58 8.98 -56.62
C GLN A 70 34.00 7.79 -55.72
N ASN A 71 33.31 6.64 -55.84
CA ASN A 71 33.65 5.29 -55.31
C ASN A 71 33.36 5.02 -53.82
N ASN A 72 32.56 4.01 -53.42
CA ASN A 72 32.59 2.53 -53.63
C ASN A 72 33.50 1.80 -52.61
N MET A 73 33.16 0.64 -52.04
CA MET A 73 32.12 -0.33 -52.42
C MET A 73 31.67 -1.27 -51.26
N ALA A 74 30.50 -1.91 -51.46
CA ALA A 74 30.15 -3.29 -51.06
C ALA A 74 30.18 -3.78 -49.58
N ARG A 75 28.96 -4.05 -49.07
CA ARG A 75 28.49 -5.33 -48.46
C ARG A 75 29.48 -6.20 -47.64
N LYS A 76 29.07 -6.51 -46.40
CA LYS A 76 28.63 -7.89 -46.04
C LYS A 76 27.76 -7.92 -44.77
N ARG A 77 26.79 -8.83 -44.74
CA ARG A 77 26.06 -9.27 -43.54
C ARG A 77 26.76 -10.49 -42.95
N SER A 78 26.86 -10.63 -41.63
CA SER A 78 26.68 -11.92 -40.94
C SER A 78 26.62 -11.80 -39.41
N ARG A 79 25.62 -12.49 -38.85
CA ARG A 79 25.44 -13.02 -37.48
C ARG A 79 26.53 -12.78 -36.43
N ALA A 80 26.08 -12.44 -35.22
CA ALA A 80 26.84 -12.55 -33.98
C ALA A 80 26.89 -14.01 -33.46
N SER A 81 27.89 -14.32 -32.62
CA SER A 81 27.66 -15.01 -31.35
C SER A 81 28.84 -14.78 -30.36
N LEU A 82 28.53 -14.86 -29.06
CA LEU A 82 29.41 -15.31 -27.97
C LEU A 82 30.85 -14.74 -27.84
N ARG A 83 31.00 -13.63 -27.07
CA ARG A 83 31.53 -13.65 -25.69
C ARG A 83 31.85 -12.23 -25.17
N THR A 84 31.65 -12.00 -23.88
CA THR A 84 32.26 -10.88 -23.13
C THR A 84 33.78 -11.13 -22.98
N PRO A 85 34.59 -10.06 -22.92
CA PRO A 85 35.01 -9.61 -21.59
C PRO A 85 35.05 -8.08 -21.40
N THR A 86 35.08 -7.72 -20.11
CA THR A 86 35.27 -6.41 -19.48
C THR A 86 36.22 -5.45 -20.20
N THR A 87 35.86 -4.16 -20.28
CA THR A 87 36.81 -3.08 -20.59
C THR A 87 36.58 -1.88 -19.65
N VAL A 88 37.65 -1.40 -19.02
CA VAL A 88 37.59 -0.27 -18.06
C VAL A 88 37.58 1.05 -18.83
N LEU A 89 36.48 1.80 -18.75
CA LEU A 89 36.41 3.17 -19.27
C LEU A 89 37.04 4.15 -18.27
N ARG A 90 38.14 4.80 -18.68
CA ARG A 90 38.64 6.00 -18.00
C ARG A 90 37.74 7.18 -18.36
N ALA A 91 37.20 7.88 -17.37
CA ALA A 91 36.49 9.14 -17.59
C ALA A 91 37.47 10.25 -18.00
N ASP A 92 37.16 10.95 -19.09
CA ASP A 92 37.94 12.09 -19.57
C ASP A 92 37.58 13.36 -18.79
N THR A 93 38.58 14.14 -18.38
CA THR A 93 38.41 15.31 -17.51
C THR A 93 38.15 16.62 -18.27
N THR A 94 38.17 16.60 -19.60
CA THR A 94 37.97 17.78 -20.46
C THR A 94 36.58 18.43 -20.32
N ASN A 95 35.51 17.63 -20.20
CA ASN A 95 34.13 18.14 -20.16
C ASN A 95 33.84 19.09 -18.97
N PHE A 96 34.50 18.91 -17.82
CA PHE A 96 34.31 19.77 -16.65
C PHE A 96 34.77 21.22 -16.92
N ARG A 97 35.78 21.41 -17.77
CA ARG A 97 36.36 22.73 -18.07
C ARG A 97 35.42 23.60 -18.91
N ALA A 98 34.74 23.00 -19.89
CA ALA A 98 33.75 23.69 -20.73
C ALA A 98 32.53 24.15 -19.90
N MET A 99 32.03 23.25 -19.04
CA MET A 99 30.89 23.52 -18.17
C MET A 99 31.13 24.72 -17.23
N VAL A 100 32.32 24.83 -16.64
CA VAL A 100 32.67 25.95 -15.77
C VAL A 100 32.75 27.29 -16.51
N GLN A 101 33.28 27.32 -17.74
CA GLN A 101 33.31 28.56 -18.54
C GLN A 101 31.91 29.03 -18.91
N GLN A 102 31.03 28.12 -19.34
CA GLN A 102 29.68 28.43 -19.80
C GLN A 102 28.78 29.01 -18.71
N PHE A 103 29.03 28.69 -17.43
CA PHE A 103 28.27 29.19 -16.27
C PHE A 103 28.88 30.42 -15.58
N THR A 104 30.11 30.84 -15.90
CA THR A 104 30.82 31.89 -15.12
C THR A 104 31.29 33.11 -15.92
N GLY A 105 31.53 32.98 -17.22
CA GLY A 105 31.82 34.13 -18.10
C GLY A 105 33.16 34.83 -17.90
N ILE A 106 34.03 34.37 -17.00
CA ILE A 106 35.34 34.98 -16.71
C ILE A 106 36.46 34.22 -17.45
N PRO A 107 37.33 34.90 -18.23
CA PRO A 107 38.51 34.27 -18.82
C PRO A 107 39.61 34.01 -17.79
N ALA A 108 40.28 32.86 -17.89
CA ALA A 108 41.37 32.49 -16.99
C ALA A 108 42.73 33.06 -17.46
N PRO A 109 43.64 33.46 -16.54
CA PRO A 109 44.97 33.95 -16.89
C PRO A 109 45.88 32.81 -17.41
N PRO A 110 46.89 33.13 -18.25
CA PRO A 110 47.82 32.13 -18.78
C PRO A 110 48.85 31.69 -17.73
N PHE A 111 49.18 30.40 -17.73
CA PHE A 111 50.36 29.86 -17.03
C PHE A 111 51.40 29.39 -18.05
N THR A 112 52.64 29.82 -17.84
CA THR A 112 53.81 29.42 -18.64
C THR A 112 54.31 28.02 -18.29
N SER A 113 55.01 27.39 -19.24
CA SER A 113 55.55 26.01 -19.13
C SER A 113 56.63 25.84 -18.05
N PRO A 114 56.79 24.63 -17.47
CA PRO A 114 57.81 24.35 -16.45
C PRO A 114 59.23 24.17 -17.04
N PRO A 115 60.29 24.54 -16.30
CA PRO A 115 61.68 24.25 -16.66
C PRO A 115 62.16 22.86 -16.21
N ALA A 116 63.28 22.41 -16.78
CA ALA A 116 63.96 21.14 -16.52
C ALA A 116 65.08 21.27 -15.42
N PRO A 117 65.70 20.17 -14.93
CA PRO A 117 66.35 20.14 -13.60
C PRO A 117 67.88 20.38 -13.56
N PHE A 118 68.41 20.49 -12.32
CA PHE A 118 69.82 20.72 -11.89
C PHE A 118 70.33 22.17 -12.09
N THR A 119 71.25 22.75 -11.28
CA THR A 119 72.24 22.19 -10.31
C THR A 119 72.39 23.09 -9.04
N ARG A 120 73.32 22.76 -8.12
CA ARG A 120 73.58 23.44 -6.82
C ARG A 120 73.93 24.95 -6.93
N GLY A 121 73.46 25.74 -5.94
CA GLY A 121 73.88 27.13 -5.65
C GLY A 121 73.64 27.51 -4.16
N ARG A 122 74.15 28.64 -3.66
CA ARG A 122 74.08 29.08 -2.23
C ARG A 122 73.39 30.44 -2.05
N TYR A 123 73.08 30.77 -0.77
CA TYR A 123 72.67 32.08 -0.19
C TYR A 123 71.16 32.41 -0.26
N PRO A 124 70.64 33.41 0.51
CA PRO A 124 70.26 33.24 1.93
C PRO A 124 68.80 33.71 2.22
N PRO A 125 68.26 33.61 3.47
CA PRO A 125 66.82 33.68 3.71
C PRO A 125 66.25 35.08 3.99
N LEU A 126 64.98 35.30 3.62
CA LEU A 126 64.14 36.42 4.07
C LEU A 126 62.66 35.98 4.25
N GLY A 127 62.07 36.22 5.43
CA GLY A 127 60.69 36.69 5.53
C GLY A 127 59.49 35.71 5.58
N ASN A 128 59.55 34.57 6.29
CA ASN A 128 58.30 33.87 6.67
C ASN A 128 57.55 34.65 7.76
N SER A 129 56.42 35.31 7.43
CA SER A 129 55.51 35.89 8.45
C SER A 129 54.05 36.05 8.00
N SER A 130 53.76 36.31 6.72
CA SER A 130 52.39 36.54 6.23
C SER A 130 51.62 35.27 5.82
N HIS A 131 52.31 34.26 5.26
CA HIS A 131 51.68 32.99 4.90
C HIS A 131 51.39 32.09 6.11
N GLN A 132 52.12 32.28 7.21
CA GLN A 132 51.95 31.49 8.42
C GLN A 132 50.60 31.84 9.08
N THR A 133 50.30 33.13 9.26
CA THR A 133 49.06 33.62 9.89
C THR A 133 47.79 33.18 9.15
N GLN A 134 47.72 33.29 7.82
CA GLN A 134 46.53 32.81 7.09
C GLN A 134 46.35 31.29 7.15
N VAL A 135 47.44 30.51 7.26
CA VAL A 135 47.36 29.05 7.41
C VAL A 135 46.96 28.67 8.84
N ASP A 136 47.44 29.38 9.86
CA ASP A 136 47.13 29.11 11.26
C ASP A 136 45.75 29.65 11.67
N GLU A 137 45.26 30.74 11.07
CA GLU A 137 43.89 31.23 11.16
C GLU A 137 42.90 30.21 10.56
N VAL A 138 43.18 29.68 9.36
CA VAL A 138 42.37 28.60 8.76
C VAL A 138 42.51 27.26 9.51
N ARG A 139 43.63 26.99 10.18
CA ARG A 139 43.73 25.85 11.12
C ARG A 139 42.86 26.04 12.36
N SER A 140 42.69 27.28 12.84
CA SER A 140 41.83 27.57 13.98
C SER A 140 40.33 27.38 13.66
N GLU A 141 39.92 27.58 12.40
CA GLU A 141 38.56 27.20 11.92
C GLU A 141 38.36 25.66 11.81
N LEU A 142 39.42 24.85 11.88
CA LEU A 142 39.42 23.43 11.47
C LEU A 142 39.88 22.43 12.56
N SER A 143 40.08 22.87 13.80
CA SER A 143 40.13 21.95 14.95
C SER A 143 38.72 21.42 15.29
N PRO A 144 38.58 20.21 15.89
CA PRO A 144 37.29 19.66 16.24
C PRO A 144 36.62 20.47 17.37
N HIS A 145 35.76 21.41 16.98
CA HIS A 145 34.91 22.15 17.88
C HIS A 145 33.63 21.36 18.18
N PHE A 146 33.35 21.11 19.45
CA PHE A 146 32.08 20.57 19.90
C PHE A 146 30.96 21.60 19.64
N LEU A 147 29.92 21.18 18.93
CA LEU A 147 28.78 22.02 18.59
C LEU A 147 27.79 22.08 19.76
N HIS A 148 27.19 23.24 19.99
CA HIS A 148 26.16 23.39 21.02
C HIS A 148 24.89 22.62 20.61
N LEU A 149 24.51 21.62 21.40
CA LEU A 149 23.34 20.79 21.13
C LEU A 149 22.05 21.59 21.38
N SER A 150 21.80 21.86 22.66
CA SER A 150 20.64 22.54 23.24
C SER A 150 20.89 22.68 24.74
N ASP A 151 20.31 23.68 25.38
CA ASP A 151 20.47 23.89 26.84
C ASP A 151 20.01 22.67 27.66
N TYR A 152 19.01 21.93 27.16
CA TYR A 152 18.38 20.77 27.82
C TYR A 152 18.18 19.60 26.83
N PRO A 153 19.18 18.72 26.63
CA PRO A 153 19.14 17.63 25.66
C PRO A 153 18.40 16.38 26.19
N VAL A 154 17.08 16.34 26.01
CA VAL A 154 16.23 15.19 26.42
C VAL A 154 16.05 14.18 25.28
N GLY A 155 16.07 12.88 25.59
CA GLY A 155 15.77 11.80 24.64
C GLY A 155 16.78 11.56 23.52
N ILE A 156 17.85 12.37 23.43
CA ILE A 156 18.80 12.35 22.31
C ILE A 156 19.58 11.02 22.27
N GLU A 157 19.97 10.49 23.41
CA GLU A 157 20.84 9.30 23.56
C GLU A 157 20.32 8.08 22.78
N ALA A 158 19.04 7.73 22.92
CA ALA A 158 18.44 6.59 22.23
C ALA A 158 18.40 6.81 20.69
N ARG A 159 18.08 8.04 20.26
CA ARG A 159 18.03 8.43 18.85
C ARG A 159 19.44 8.45 18.22
N MET A 160 20.44 8.90 18.98
CA MET A 160 21.85 8.90 18.60
C MET A 160 22.41 7.49 18.41
N ARG A 161 22.11 6.54 19.31
CA ARG A 161 22.53 5.13 19.15
C ARG A 161 21.89 4.45 17.94
N HIS A 162 20.64 4.75 17.63
CA HIS A 162 19.98 4.23 16.42
C HIS A 162 20.62 4.82 15.14
N VAL A 163 20.96 6.11 15.13
CA VAL A 163 21.77 6.68 14.04
C VAL A 163 23.15 6.01 13.97
N GLN A 164 23.78 5.71 15.11
CA GLN A 164 25.08 5.05 15.13
C GLN A 164 25.03 3.61 14.57
N SER A 165 24.03 2.79 14.93
CA SER A 165 23.90 1.44 14.36
C SER A 165 23.63 1.46 12.85
N LEU A 166 22.97 2.49 12.34
CA LEU A 166 22.85 2.72 10.89
C LEU A 166 24.19 3.07 10.23
N LEU A 167 25.20 3.58 10.95
CA LEU A 167 26.55 3.79 10.42
C LEU A 167 27.43 2.52 10.55
N ASP A 168 27.37 1.86 11.71
CA ASP A 168 28.22 0.72 12.10
C ASP A 168 27.87 -0.61 11.39
N THR A 169 26.72 -0.69 10.71
CA THR A 169 26.19 -1.88 10.01
C THR A 169 26.98 -2.37 8.78
N GLY A 170 28.18 -1.85 8.54
CA GLY A 170 29.11 -2.27 7.48
C GLY A 170 30.39 -2.87 8.04
N SER A 171 30.28 -3.86 8.95
CA SER A 171 31.38 -4.38 9.76
C SER A 171 32.20 -5.52 9.12
N ASP A 172 31.99 -5.83 7.84
CA ASP A 172 32.94 -6.63 7.06
C ASP A 172 34.18 -5.80 6.72
N GLU A 173 35.38 -6.39 6.80
CA GLU A 173 36.65 -5.68 6.54
C GLU A 173 36.79 -5.11 5.10
N SER A 174 35.88 -5.50 4.19
CA SER A 174 35.73 -4.91 2.86
C SER A 174 35.16 -3.50 2.86
N ASP A 175 34.25 -3.16 3.78
CA ASP A 175 33.41 -1.95 3.70
C ASP A 175 34.10 -0.66 4.18
N ASN A 176 35.25 -0.79 4.84
CA ASN A 176 36.20 0.31 5.08
C ASN A 176 36.74 1.00 3.80
N LYS A 177 36.27 0.58 2.61
CA LYS A 177 36.61 1.11 1.28
C LYS A 177 35.45 1.86 0.60
N VAL A 178 34.38 2.21 1.32
CA VAL A 178 33.21 2.92 0.79
C VAL A 178 33.04 4.29 1.48
N VAL A 179 32.35 5.22 0.83
CA VAL A 179 31.91 6.51 1.38
C VAL A 179 30.44 6.36 1.76
N GLN A 180 30.07 6.63 3.00
CA GLN A 180 28.69 6.46 3.47
C GLN A 180 27.89 7.78 3.41
N MET A 181 26.63 7.70 3.02
CA MET A 181 25.65 8.78 3.11
C MET A 181 24.49 8.34 4.02
N LEU A 182 24.10 9.20 4.96
CA LEU A 182 22.97 9.01 5.87
C LEU A 182 22.00 10.20 5.76
N GLY A 183 20.73 9.93 5.53
CA GLY A 183 19.67 10.93 5.60
C GLY A 183 18.94 10.90 6.95
N ILE A 184 18.73 12.07 7.56
CA ILE A 184 17.89 12.29 8.75
C ILE A 184 16.69 13.13 8.32
N CYS A 185 15.50 12.54 8.31
CA CYS A 185 14.27 13.16 7.78
C CYS A 185 13.14 13.20 8.82
N GLY A 186 12.09 14.00 8.54
CA GLY A 186 10.96 14.24 9.43
C GLY A 186 10.47 15.70 9.39
N MET A 187 9.40 16.01 10.12
CA MET A 187 8.74 17.32 10.08
C MET A 187 9.58 18.50 10.62
N GLY A 188 9.08 19.73 10.45
CA GLY A 188 9.67 20.93 11.08
C GLY A 188 9.61 20.85 12.61
N GLY A 189 10.65 21.29 13.31
CA GLY A 189 10.68 21.34 14.79
C GLY A 189 10.95 20.00 15.51
N ILE A 190 11.08 18.87 14.80
CA ILE A 190 11.24 17.52 15.38
C ILE A 190 12.65 17.22 15.94
N GLY A 191 13.60 18.17 15.88
CA GLY A 191 14.94 18.01 16.48
C GLY A 191 16.03 17.40 15.60
N LYS A 192 15.82 17.23 14.27
CA LYS A 192 16.81 16.67 13.33
C LYS A 192 18.22 17.26 13.47
N THR A 193 18.32 18.59 13.45
CA THR A 193 19.59 19.33 13.59
C THR A 193 20.29 19.03 14.91
N THR A 194 19.52 18.92 16.01
CA THR A 194 20.03 18.57 17.34
C THR A 194 20.61 17.17 17.36
N ILE A 195 19.94 16.19 16.74
CA ILE A 195 20.42 14.81 16.60
C ILE A 195 21.69 14.78 15.73
N ALA A 196 21.71 15.51 14.62
CA ALA A 196 22.88 15.61 13.74
C ALA A 196 24.10 16.25 14.44
N ARG A 197 23.90 17.28 15.27
CA ARG A 197 24.97 17.85 16.12
C ARG A 197 25.44 16.86 17.19
N ALA A 198 24.55 16.07 17.79
CA ALA A 198 24.92 15.06 18.79
C ALA A 198 25.78 13.94 18.19
N VAL A 199 25.35 13.39 17.05
CA VAL A 199 26.09 12.38 16.29
C VAL A 199 27.43 12.94 15.82
N TYR A 200 27.47 14.18 15.32
CA TYR A 200 28.72 14.87 14.96
C TYR A 200 29.68 14.93 16.15
N ASN A 201 29.23 15.45 17.29
CA ASN A 201 30.05 15.56 18.51
C ASN A 201 30.59 14.21 19.00
N LEU A 202 29.83 13.12 18.84
CA LEU A 202 30.24 11.77 19.21
C LEU A 202 31.37 11.25 18.31
N ILE A 203 31.25 11.40 16.99
CA ILE A 203 32.12 10.71 16.02
C ILE A 203 33.22 11.59 15.40
N VAL A 204 33.17 12.92 15.53
CA VAL A 204 34.09 13.87 14.86
C VAL A 204 35.58 13.55 15.08
N ASN A 205 35.95 13.08 16.28
CA ASN A 205 37.33 12.74 16.63
C ASN A 205 37.90 11.53 15.86
N GLN A 206 37.07 10.81 15.09
CA GLN A 206 37.46 9.66 14.27
C GLN A 206 37.85 10.03 12.82
N PHE A 207 37.96 11.32 12.49
CA PHE A 207 38.12 11.83 11.11
C PHE A 207 39.30 12.82 10.98
N GLU A 208 39.89 12.90 9.79
CA GLU A 208 41.04 13.78 9.47
C GLU A 208 40.66 15.24 9.18
N GLY A 209 39.36 15.55 9.27
CA GLY A 209 38.76 16.85 8.98
C GLY A 209 37.24 16.71 8.97
N SER A 210 36.55 17.75 9.43
CA SER A 210 35.10 17.76 9.54
C SER A 210 34.50 19.10 9.11
N CYS A 211 33.20 19.09 8.78
CA CYS A 211 32.45 20.30 8.45
C CYS A 211 30.98 20.13 8.83
N PHE A 212 30.38 21.18 9.40
CA PHE A 212 28.94 21.26 9.63
C PHE A 212 28.41 22.51 8.91
N LEU A 213 27.56 22.31 7.90
CA LEU A 213 26.94 23.39 7.12
C LEU A 213 25.50 23.58 7.58
N GLU A 214 25.32 24.44 8.59
CA GLU A 214 24.02 24.80 9.16
C GLU A 214 23.10 25.48 8.13
N ASN A 215 21.80 25.19 8.15
CA ASN A 215 20.75 25.86 7.38
C ASN A 215 21.13 26.15 5.90
N VAL A 216 21.24 25.07 5.12
CA VAL A 216 21.59 25.08 3.70
C VAL A 216 20.50 25.72 2.84
N ARG A 217 19.21 25.59 3.20
CA ARG A 217 18.08 26.26 2.49
C ARG A 217 18.30 27.75 2.30
N GLU A 218 18.65 28.46 3.37
CA GLU A 218 18.75 29.94 3.36
C GLU A 218 20.06 30.44 2.74
N LYS A 219 21.07 29.57 2.64
CA LYS A 219 22.34 29.90 2.00
C LYS A 219 22.25 29.66 0.50
N SER A 220 22.39 30.73 -0.30
CA SER A 220 22.41 30.61 -1.76
C SER A 220 23.44 29.58 -2.23
N ALA A 221 23.14 28.80 -3.27
CA ALA A 221 24.03 27.76 -3.77
C ALA A 221 25.44 28.28 -4.10
N LYS A 222 25.56 29.56 -4.52
CA LYS A 222 26.86 30.24 -4.70
C LYS A 222 27.64 30.40 -3.39
N HIS A 223 27.00 30.73 -2.28
CA HIS A 223 27.64 30.85 -0.96
C HIS A 223 28.08 29.48 -0.43
N VAL A 224 27.22 28.47 -0.54
CA VAL A 224 27.54 27.09 -0.16
C VAL A 224 28.72 26.55 -0.99
N LEU A 225 28.70 26.78 -2.31
CA LEU A 225 29.83 26.47 -3.20
C LEU A 225 31.12 27.23 -2.86
N VAL A 226 31.05 28.44 -2.31
CA VAL A 226 32.25 29.18 -1.85
C VAL A 226 32.83 28.55 -0.58
N GLN A 227 32.01 28.20 0.41
CA GLN A 227 32.47 27.50 1.62
C GLN A 227 33.07 26.13 1.26
N ILE A 228 32.39 25.34 0.43
CA ILE A 228 32.89 24.03 0.00
C ILE A 228 34.13 24.16 -0.91
N LYS A 229 34.24 25.19 -1.75
CA LYS A 229 35.50 25.47 -2.47
C LYS A 229 36.63 25.86 -1.51
N LYS A 230 36.39 26.63 -0.44
CA LYS A 230 37.41 26.92 0.60
C LYS A 230 37.94 25.62 1.22
N ILE A 231 37.07 24.63 1.46
CA ILE A 231 37.42 23.31 2.00
C ILE A 231 38.14 22.43 0.96
N MET A 232 37.61 22.31 -0.26
CA MET A 232 38.18 21.48 -1.33
C MET A 232 39.46 22.03 -1.98
N LEU A 233 39.71 23.33 -1.88
CA LEU A 233 40.97 23.94 -2.34
C LEU A 233 42.06 23.92 -1.27
N SER A 234 41.69 23.94 0.02
CA SER A 234 42.67 23.87 1.13
C SER A 234 43.17 22.45 1.40
N GLN A 235 42.37 21.40 1.12
CA GLN A 235 42.79 20.00 1.30
C GLN A 235 42.45 19.09 0.12
N ARG A 236 43.29 18.07 -0.10
CA ARG A 236 43.07 17.00 -1.09
C ARG A 236 42.02 15.98 -0.60
N VAL A 237 40.77 16.42 -0.43
CA VAL A 237 39.67 15.68 0.24
C VAL A 237 39.50 14.24 -0.29
N ARG A 238 39.70 14.02 -1.60
CA ARG A 238 39.79 12.71 -2.29
C ARG A 238 40.73 11.64 -1.70
N ARG A 239 41.53 11.97 -0.68
CA ARG A 239 42.45 11.03 -0.01
C ARG A 239 42.36 11.06 1.51
N LYS A 240 41.32 11.68 2.08
CA LYS A 240 41.14 11.82 3.53
C LYS A 240 39.80 11.26 4.00
N LYS A 241 39.79 10.66 5.19
CA LYS A 241 38.57 10.26 5.89
C LYS A 241 37.93 11.52 6.51
N VAL A 242 36.81 11.99 5.99
CA VAL A 242 36.14 13.23 6.45
C VAL A 242 34.69 13.04 6.90
N LEU A 243 34.23 13.91 7.80
CA LEU A 243 32.85 13.97 8.27
C LEU A 243 32.17 15.26 7.79
N VAL A 244 31.08 15.16 7.03
CA VAL A 244 30.34 16.32 6.52
C VAL A 244 28.89 16.25 6.99
N VAL A 245 28.37 17.33 7.56
CA VAL A 245 26.94 17.49 7.85
C VAL A 245 26.35 18.61 7.00
N LEU A 246 25.25 18.31 6.31
CA LEU A 246 24.47 19.24 5.49
C LEU A 246 23.09 19.39 6.13
N ASP A 247 22.78 20.55 6.71
CA ASP A 247 21.61 20.71 7.58
C ASP A 247 20.50 21.58 6.95
N ASP A 248 19.24 21.15 7.09
CA ASP A 248 18.02 21.73 6.52
C ASP A 248 18.15 22.01 5.00
N VAL A 249 18.52 20.96 4.26
CA VAL A 249 18.62 20.95 2.78
C VAL A 249 17.22 20.82 2.15
N ASP A 250 16.89 21.66 1.18
CA ASP A 250 15.55 21.73 0.58
C ASP A 250 15.50 21.54 -0.94
N LYS A 251 16.65 21.53 -1.65
CA LYS A 251 16.73 21.45 -3.11
C LYS A 251 17.82 20.49 -3.60
N LYS A 252 17.54 19.77 -4.70
CA LYS A 252 18.47 18.78 -5.27
C LYS A 252 19.78 19.41 -5.75
N GLU A 253 19.72 20.64 -6.27
CA GLU A 253 20.89 21.40 -6.69
C GLU A 253 21.84 21.74 -5.52
N GLN A 254 21.34 21.79 -4.27
CA GLN A 254 22.19 21.93 -3.10
C GLN A 254 22.97 20.63 -2.84
N LEU A 255 22.32 19.46 -2.90
CA LEU A 255 22.99 18.16 -2.76
C LEU A 255 24.01 17.93 -3.89
N GLU A 256 23.65 18.21 -5.14
CA GLU A 256 24.56 18.09 -6.28
C GLU A 256 25.78 19.03 -6.17
N ALA A 257 25.58 20.25 -5.64
CA ALA A 257 26.65 21.21 -5.41
C ALA A 257 27.53 20.91 -4.18
N THR A 258 27.07 20.08 -3.24
CA THR A 258 27.73 19.84 -1.94
C THR A 258 28.35 18.44 -1.83
N ALA A 259 27.65 17.42 -2.32
CA ALA A 259 28.00 16.01 -2.23
C ALA A 259 27.56 15.25 -3.50
N GLY A 260 27.81 15.83 -4.67
CA GLY A 260 27.26 15.35 -5.95
C GLY A 260 27.82 14.01 -6.48
N ILE A 261 29.02 13.61 -6.07
CA ILE A 261 29.62 12.30 -6.43
C ILE A 261 30.46 11.79 -5.24
N LEU A 262 30.33 10.50 -4.91
CA LEU A 262 31.11 9.86 -3.82
C LEU A 262 32.63 10.01 -4.01
N ASP A 263 33.10 9.98 -5.26
CA ASP A 263 34.48 10.26 -5.72
C ASP A 263 35.05 11.64 -5.31
N TRP A 264 34.30 12.49 -4.59
CA TRP A 264 34.81 13.73 -4.02
C TRP A 264 35.54 13.51 -2.69
N PHE A 265 35.22 12.42 -1.99
CA PHE A 265 35.68 12.13 -0.62
C PHE A 265 36.65 10.93 -0.57
N GLY A 266 37.42 10.79 0.50
CA GLY A 266 38.26 9.60 0.73
C GLY A 266 37.46 8.46 1.37
N PHE A 267 37.98 7.24 1.28
CA PHE A 267 37.35 6.05 1.88
C PHE A 267 37.10 6.21 3.40
N GLY A 268 36.00 5.63 3.89
CA GLY A 268 35.57 5.76 5.28
C GLY A 268 35.01 7.14 5.66
N SER A 269 34.81 8.05 4.69
CA SER A 269 34.13 9.33 4.94
C SER A 269 32.62 9.12 5.14
N ILE A 270 32.02 9.97 5.96
CA ILE A 270 30.58 9.95 6.25
C ILE A 270 29.98 11.32 5.92
N ILE A 271 28.88 11.33 5.17
CA ILE A 271 28.05 12.51 4.92
C ILE A 271 26.68 12.30 5.59
N ILE A 272 26.30 13.21 6.49
CA ILE A 272 24.98 13.26 7.14
C ILE A 272 24.18 14.40 6.51
N ILE A 273 22.94 14.13 6.09
CA ILE A 273 22.04 15.12 5.48
C ILE A 273 20.81 15.24 6.37
N THR A 274 20.46 16.45 6.82
CA THR A 274 19.16 16.71 7.47
C THR A 274 18.22 17.42 6.48
N THR A 275 16.97 16.96 6.40
CA THR A 275 15.96 17.53 5.50
C THR A 275 14.54 17.27 6.00
N ARG A 276 13.56 17.88 5.35
CA ARG A 276 12.12 17.62 5.54
C ARG A 276 11.54 16.73 4.44
N ASP A 277 12.35 16.39 3.43
CA ASP A 277 11.95 15.78 2.17
C ASP A 277 12.69 14.44 1.95
N GLU A 278 11.95 13.33 2.05
CA GLU A 278 12.48 11.98 1.86
C GLU A 278 12.89 11.72 0.40
N HIS A 279 12.13 12.23 -0.56
CA HIS A 279 12.39 12.07 -1.99
C HIS A 279 13.71 12.78 -2.40
N LEU A 280 14.06 13.91 -1.78
CA LEU A 280 15.34 14.58 -1.97
C LEU A 280 16.55 13.68 -1.57
N LEU A 281 16.38 12.77 -0.61
CA LEU A 281 17.40 11.79 -0.22
C LEU A 281 17.43 10.60 -1.19
N VAL A 282 16.26 10.01 -1.47
CA VAL A 282 16.12 8.83 -2.33
C VAL A 282 16.55 9.14 -3.77
N SER A 283 16.16 10.30 -4.33
CA SER A 283 16.55 10.75 -5.68
C SER A 283 18.01 11.18 -5.82
N HIS A 284 18.76 11.25 -4.70
CA HIS A 284 20.21 11.42 -4.67
C HIS A 284 20.95 10.09 -4.40
N GLY A 285 20.23 8.97 -4.24
CA GLY A 285 20.80 7.65 -4.01
C GLY A 285 21.21 7.36 -2.56
N VAL A 286 20.68 8.10 -1.58
CA VAL A 286 20.96 7.87 -0.16
C VAL A 286 20.20 6.63 0.33
N THR A 287 20.92 5.54 0.60
CA THR A 287 20.33 4.25 1.01
C THR A 287 20.09 4.12 2.51
N LYS A 288 20.86 4.81 3.35
CA LYS A 288 20.69 4.81 4.81
C LYS A 288 19.81 5.99 5.22
N LEU A 289 18.62 5.70 5.75
CA LEU A 289 17.61 6.70 6.11
C LEU A 289 17.18 6.52 7.57
N TYR A 290 17.07 7.63 8.30
CA TYR A 290 16.56 7.69 9.66
C TYR A 290 15.41 8.70 9.74
N MET A 291 14.20 8.20 9.97
CA MET A 291 13.02 9.01 10.23
C MET A 291 12.98 9.37 11.73
N VAL A 292 12.93 10.66 12.05
CA VAL A 292 12.91 11.12 13.44
C VAL A 292 11.49 11.03 14.01
N ASN A 293 11.32 10.19 15.01
CA ASN A 293 10.09 10.07 15.80
C ASN A 293 9.98 11.20 16.83
N GLU A 294 8.73 11.54 17.16
CA GLU A 294 8.29 12.42 18.25
C GLU A 294 8.92 12.01 19.62
N LEU A 295 8.88 12.92 20.61
CA LEU A 295 9.17 12.57 22.00
C LEU A 295 8.02 11.75 22.59
N ASN A 296 8.33 10.72 23.38
CA ASN A 296 7.29 10.06 24.18
C ASN A 296 6.89 10.92 25.39
N ASP A 297 5.76 10.63 26.04
CA ASP A 297 5.19 11.47 27.09
C ASP A 297 6.15 11.77 28.26
N THR A 298 7.05 10.83 28.59
CA THR A 298 8.04 11.02 29.66
C THR A 298 9.18 11.96 29.25
N GLU A 299 9.67 11.82 28.01
CA GLU A 299 10.64 12.75 27.40
C GLU A 299 10.02 14.15 27.19
N ALA A 300 8.74 14.19 26.79
CA ALA A 300 8.00 15.43 26.59
C ALA A 300 7.78 16.18 27.91
N LEU A 301 7.37 15.46 28.97
CA LEU A 301 7.26 15.98 30.33
C LEU A 301 8.59 16.52 30.86
N GLU A 302 9.69 15.77 30.69
CA GLU A 302 11.01 16.22 31.12
C GLU A 302 11.41 17.52 30.40
N LEU A 303 11.36 17.54 29.06
CA LEU A 303 11.72 18.73 28.27
C LEU A 303 10.83 19.93 28.61
N PHE A 304 9.54 19.71 28.84
CA PHE A 304 8.62 20.77 29.26
C PHE A 304 8.97 21.31 30.65
N ARG A 305 9.28 20.45 31.63
CA ARG A 305 9.65 20.85 32.99
C ARG A 305 10.95 21.65 33.06
N GLN A 306 11.94 21.30 32.23
CA GLN A 306 13.19 22.05 32.08
C GLN A 306 12.90 23.51 31.67
N GLN A 307 11.94 23.72 30.76
CA GLN A 307 11.62 25.03 30.18
C GLN A 307 10.66 25.85 31.07
N ALA A 308 9.56 25.24 31.54
CA ALA A 308 8.52 25.93 32.29
C ALA A 308 8.84 26.13 33.79
N PHE A 309 9.64 25.24 34.39
CA PHE A 309 9.93 25.25 35.84
C PHE A 309 11.42 25.22 36.19
N LYS A 310 12.33 25.07 35.21
CA LYS A 310 13.79 24.98 35.43
C LYS A 310 14.19 23.96 36.51
N ASN A 311 13.59 22.77 36.42
CA ASN A 311 13.77 21.62 37.32
C ASN A 311 13.38 21.82 38.77
N GLN A 312 12.56 22.83 39.08
CA GLN A 312 11.85 22.88 40.36
C GLN A 312 10.80 21.76 40.44
N GLU A 313 10.35 21.45 41.65
CA GLU A 313 9.19 20.58 41.84
C GLU A 313 7.94 21.26 41.26
N VAL A 314 7.14 20.49 40.52
CA VAL A 314 5.88 21.00 39.97
C VAL A 314 4.87 20.99 41.10
N ASP A 315 4.41 22.19 41.50
CA ASP A 315 3.28 22.34 42.40
C ASP A 315 2.07 21.57 41.82
N PRO A 316 1.45 20.63 42.55
CA PRO A 316 0.39 19.77 42.03
C PRO A 316 -0.79 20.51 41.37
N ARG A 317 -1.00 21.80 41.70
CA ARG A 317 -2.00 22.66 41.06
C ARG A 317 -1.76 22.91 39.57
N TYR A 318 -0.57 22.62 39.03
CA TYR A 318 -0.28 22.76 37.60
C TYR A 318 -0.48 21.47 36.80
N THR A 319 -0.74 20.32 37.43
CA THR A 319 -0.71 18.99 36.78
C THR A 319 -1.62 18.91 35.54
N GLU A 320 -2.88 19.33 35.65
CA GLU A 320 -3.86 19.37 34.54
C GLU A 320 -3.34 20.19 33.35
N MET A 321 -2.74 21.36 33.61
CA MET A 321 -2.20 22.23 32.56
C MET A 321 -0.87 21.75 31.98
N VAL A 322 -0.07 20.98 32.74
CA VAL A 322 1.12 20.30 32.23
C VAL A 322 0.70 19.19 31.27
N GLU A 323 -0.30 18.38 31.63
CA GLU A 323 -0.86 17.34 30.77
C GLU A 323 -1.48 17.93 29.48
N HIS A 324 -2.26 19.01 29.58
CA HIS A 324 -2.80 19.75 28.43
C HIS A 324 -1.68 20.33 27.54
N ALA A 325 -0.64 20.93 28.12
CA ALA A 325 0.49 21.46 27.36
C ALA A 325 1.29 20.38 26.61
N ILE A 326 1.48 19.20 27.20
CA ILE A 326 2.13 18.05 26.57
C ILE A 326 1.26 17.49 25.45
N HIS A 327 -0.05 17.32 25.70
CA HIS A 327 -1.01 16.82 24.72
C HIS A 327 -1.10 17.74 23.48
N TYR A 328 -1.25 19.05 23.69
CA TYR A 328 -1.22 20.06 22.61
C TYR A 328 0.08 20.02 21.81
N ALA A 329 1.22 19.80 22.47
CA ALA A 329 2.51 19.75 21.82
C ALA A 329 2.75 18.45 21.01
N GLY A 330 2.02 17.37 21.28
CA GLY A 330 2.10 16.09 20.56
C GLY A 330 3.50 15.45 20.55
N GLY A 331 4.33 15.71 21.56
CA GLY A 331 5.72 15.26 21.61
C GLY A 331 6.69 16.06 20.71
N LEU A 332 6.28 17.17 20.10
CA LEU A 332 7.14 18.00 19.25
C LEU A 332 8.08 18.90 20.10
N PRO A 333 9.42 18.73 20.04
CA PRO A 333 10.35 19.50 20.87
C PRO A 333 10.19 21.02 20.78
N LEU A 334 10.02 21.54 19.56
CA LEU A 334 9.82 22.97 19.32
C LEU A 334 8.56 23.52 20.01
N ALA A 335 7.47 22.75 20.04
CA ALA A 335 6.23 23.17 20.68
C ALA A 335 6.38 23.19 22.20
N LEU A 336 6.91 22.12 22.79
CA LEU A 336 7.21 22.02 24.22
C LEU A 336 8.08 23.18 24.70
N GLN A 337 9.15 23.50 23.94
CA GLN A 337 10.04 24.63 24.24
C GLN A 337 9.34 25.99 24.11
N THR A 338 8.58 26.22 23.04
CA THR A 338 7.87 27.50 22.81
C THR A 338 6.79 27.75 23.86
N ILE A 339 6.03 26.71 24.22
CA ILE A 339 4.94 26.79 25.20
C ILE A 339 5.53 26.95 26.61
N GLY A 340 6.48 26.10 27.01
CA GLY A 340 7.14 26.19 28.31
C GLY A 340 7.81 27.55 28.55
N SER A 341 8.48 28.10 27.53
CA SER A 341 9.09 29.44 27.61
C SER A 341 8.08 30.57 27.77
N ASN A 342 6.87 30.45 27.21
CA ASN A 342 5.81 31.45 27.36
C ASN A 342 5.01 31.25 28.66
N LEU A 343 5.06 30.06 29.28
CA LEU A 343 4.38 29.76 30.53
C LEU A 343 5.28 29.96 31.78
N PHE A 344 6.61 29.99 31.60
CA PHE A 344 7.57 30.27 32.66
C PHE A 344 7.21 31.54 33.46
N GLY A 345 7.09 31.39 34.78
CA GLY A 345 6.82 32.49 35.73
C GLY A 345 5.37 32.98 35.81
N LYS A 346 4.44 32.41 35.05
CA LYS A 346 3.00 32.73 35.10
C LYS A 346 2.25 31.92 36.18
N THR A 347 1.10 32.44 36.58
CA THR A 347 0.17 31.81 37.54
C THR A 347 -0.71 30.73 36.91
N VAL A 348 -1.35 29.90 37.75
CA VAL A 348 -2.32 28.85 37.35
C VAL A 348 -3.40 29.36 36.38
N ASP A 349 -4.03 30.51 36.68
CA ASP A 349 -5.11 31.06 35.85
C ASP A 349 -4.59 31.60 34.51
N GLU A 350 -3.39 32.19 34.50
CA GLU A 350 -2.72 32.63 33.28
C GLU A 350 -2.25 31.45 32.40
N TRP A 351 -1.84 30.34 33.01
CA TRP A 351 -1.55 29.09 32.28
C TRP A 351 -2.80 28.57 31.59
N LYS A 352 -3.90 28.41 32.34
CA LYS A 352 -5.17 27.93 31.81
C LYS A 352 -5.68 28.83 30.68
N SER A 353 -5.70 30.14 30.89
CA SER A 353 -6.11 31.12 29.88
C SER A 353 -5.20 31.10 28.63
N ALA A 354 -3.89 30.88 28.78
CA ALA A 354 -2.97 30.80 27.65
C ALA A 354 -3.13 29.50 26.84
N LEU A 355 -3.40 28.37 27.49
CA LEU A 355 -3.65 27.09 26.82
C LEU A 355 -5.00 27.09 26.09
N GLU A 356 -6.08 27.53 26.75
CA GLU A 356 -7.40 27.74 26.13
C GLU A 356 -7.36 28.70 24.93
N ALA A 357 -6.39 29.64 24.90
CA ALA A 357 -6.14 30.52 23.77
C ALA A 357 -5.41 29.81 22.61
N TYR A 358 -4.48 28.90 22.89
CA TYR A 358 -3.77 28.13 21.85
C TYR A 358 -4.66 27.10 21.15
N ASP A 359 -5.61 26.49 21.87
CA ASP A 359 -6.61 25.57 21.30
C ASP A 359 -7.49 26.28 20.25
N ARG A 360 -7.68 27.61 20.39
CA ARG A 360 -8.50 28.45 19.49
C ARG A 360 -7.69 29.15 18.40
N ILE A 361 -6.47 29.59 18.72
CA ILE A 361 -5.57 30.31 17.82
C ILE A 361 -4.14 29.77 18.04
N PRO A 362 -3.66 28.85 17.17
CA PRO A 362 -2.37 28.21 17.35
C PRO A 362 -1.19 29.17 17.38
N ASN A 363 -0.19 28.88 18.22
CA ASN A 363 0.94 29.78 18.47
C ASN A 363 1.72 30.11 17.19
N LYS A 364 1.83 31.41 16.88
CA LYS A 364 2.42 31.95 15.65
C LYS A 364 3.81 31.36 15.33
N ASN A 365 4.70 31.22 16.32
CA ASN A 365 6.09 30.83 16.07
C ASN A 365 6.22 29.34 15.69
N ILE A 366 5.39 28.49 16.33
CA ILE A 366 5.26 27.07 15.98
C ILE A 366 4.72 26.98 14.55
N GLN A 367 3.65 27.72 14.28
CA GLN A 367 2.95 27.74 12.99
C GLN A 367 3.85 28.17 11.83
N GLU A 368 4.60 29.28 11.95
CA GLU A 368 5.53 29.73 10.91
C GLU A 368 6.65 28.70 10.64
N THR A 369 7.13 27.98 11.66
CA THR A 369 8.19 26.97 11.50
C THR A 369 7.71 25.70 10.79
N LEU A 370 6.47 25.27 11.05
CA LEU A 370 5.82 24.16 10.36
C LEU A 370 5.47 24.54 8.91
N ARG A 371 4.95 25.75 8.72
CA ARG A 371 4.42 26.24 7.44
C ARG A 371 5.43 26.29 6.29
N VAL A 372 6.73 26.37 6.58
CA VAL A 372 7.80 26.29 5.56
C VAL A 372 7.64 25.09 4.62
N SER A 373 7.21 23.93 5.14
CA SER A 373 6.97 22.73 4.31
C SER A 373 5.71 22.85 3.44
N TYR A 374 4.69 23.61 3.87
CA TYR A 374 3.45 23.84 3.14
C TYR A 374 3.58 24.93 2.07
N ASP A 375 4.25 26.05 2.36
CA ASP A 375 4.38 27.15 1.39
C ASP A 375 5.16 26.73 0.14
N GLY A 376 6.10 25.78 0.29
CA GLY A 376 6.87 25.16 -0.80
C GLY A 376 6.16 24.04 -1.58
N LEU A 377 4.87 23.78 -1.34
CA LEU A 377 4.05 22.90 -2.16
C LEU A 377 3.53 23.58 -3.44
N GLU A 378 3.19 22.80 -4.45
CA GLU A 378 2.38 23.26 -5.60
C GLU A 378 0.88 23.28 -5.22
N GLU A 379 0.04 23.91 -6.04
CA GLU A 379 -1.34 24.26 -5.67
C GLU A 379 -2.27 23.04 -5.43
N ASN A 380 -2.06 21.94 -6.17
CA ASN A 380 -2.82 20.69 -5.99
C ASN A 380 -2.54 20.09 -4.60
N GLU A 381 -1.26 20.04 -4.22
CA GLU A 381 -0.76 19.51 -2.96
C GLU A 381 -1.20 20.37 -1.77
N LYS A 382 -1.23 21.71 -1.94
CA LYS A 382 -1.78 22.65 -0.96
C LYS A 382 -3.25 22.38 -0.67
N GLU A 383 -4.06 22.29 -1.71
CA GLU A 383 -5.51 22.07 -1.58
C GLU A 383 -5.84 20.67 -1.03
N ILE A 384 -5.07 19.64 -1.42
CA ILE A 384 -5.14 18.29 -0.82
C ILE A 384 -4.78 18.34 0.67
N PHE A 385 -3.70 19.02 1.05
CA PHE A 385 -3.31 19.18 2.47
C PHE A 385 -4.41 19.86 3.29
N LEU A 386 -5.05 20.91 2.75
CA LEU A 386 -6.15 21.59 3.43
C LEU A 386 -7.42 20.73 3.54
N ASP A 387 -7.77 19.94 2.51
CA ASP A 387 -8.90 19.00 2.61
C ASP A 387 -8.61 17.88 3.64
N ILE A 388 -7.40 17.33 3.68
CA ILE A 388 -6.99 16.34 4.70
C ILE A 388 -7.04 16.96 6.11
N ALA A 389 -6.46 18.15 6.29
CA ALA A 389 -6.42 18.82 7.59
C ALA A 389 -7.81 19.21 8.11
N CYS A 390 -8.71 19.68 7.23
CA CYS A 390 -10.05 20.10 7.63
C CYS A 390 -11.02 18.93 7.83
N PHE A 391 -10.91 17.85 7.03
CA PHE A 391 -11.99 16.87 6.89
C PHE A 391 -11.56 15.39 7.04
N PHE A 392 -10.35 15.02 6.64
CA PHE A 392 -10.01 13.60 6.37
C PHE A 392 -8.87 13.00 7.20
N ARG A 393 -8.37 13.69 8.24
CA ARG A 393 -7.47 13.10 9.23
C ARG A 393 -8.16 11.93 9.95
N GLY A 394 -7.51 10.77 9.95
CA GLY A 394 -8.04 9.53 10.56
C GLY A 394 -8.95 8.72 9.64
N CYS A 395 -9.23 9.18 8.43
CA CYS A 395 -9.96 8.40 7.43
C CYS A 395 -9.05 7.40 6.70
N THR A 396 -9.63 6.36 6.09
CA THR A 396 -8.86 5.43 5.26
C THR A 396 -8.37 6.09 3.98
N GLU A 397 -7.14 5.78 3.56
CA GLU A 397 -6.49 6.28 2.33
C GLU A 397 -7.40 6.16 1.11
N ARG A 398 -8.16 5.06 1.03
CA ARG A 398 -9.15 4.81 -0.02
C ARG A 398 -10.28 5.85 -0.02
N TYR A 399 -10.89 6.14 1.14
CA TYR A 399 -11.94 7.15 1.27
C TYR A 399 -11.39 8.56 0.97
N VAL A 400 -10.20 8.89 1.49
CA VAL A 400 -9.53 10.17 1.21
C VAL A 400 -9.28 10.35 -0.28
N THR A 401 -8.69 9.34 -0.94
CA THR A 401 -8.42 9.31 -2.38
C THR A 401 -9.69 9.54 -3.21
N SER A 402 -10.78 8.82 -2.89
CA SER A 402 -12.06 8.97 -3.56
C SER A 402 -12.66 10.38 -3.40
N MET A 403 -12.58 10.97 -2.20
CA MET A 403 -13.09 12.33 -1.95
C MET A 403 -12.23 13.42 -2.62
N LEU A 404 -10.92 13.24 -2.73
CA LEU A 404 -10.02 14.16 -3.44
C LEU A 404 -10.21 14.11 -4.97
N HIS A 405 -10.36 12.91 -5.54
CA HIS A 405 -10.79 12.74 -6.95
C HIS A 405 -12.15 13.41 -7.20
N ALA A 406 -13.10 13.21 -6.28
CA ALA A 406 -14.42 13.83 -6.35
C ALA A 406 -14.34 15.37 -6.30
N ARG A 407 -13.54 15.95 -5.40
CA ARG A 407 -13.25 17.39 -5.37
C ARG A 407 -12.63 17.87 -6.69
N GLY A 408 -11.81 17.04 -7.33
CA GLY A 408 -11.19 17.28 -8.64
C GLY A 408 -9.68 17.51 -8.58
N PHE A 409 -9.02 16.94 -7.58
CA PHE A 409 -7.56 16.97 -7.38
C PHE A 409 -6.89 15.68 -7.91
N TYR A 410 -5.56 15.62 -7.84
CA TYR A 410 -4.76 14.46 -8.21
C TYR A 410 -4.13 13.82 -6.96
N PRO A 411 -4.87 12.96 -6.22
CA PRO A 411 -4.43 12.42 -4.93
C PRO A 411 -3.21 11.50 -5.02
N GLU A 412 -3.02 10.73 -6.10
CA GLU A 412 -1.89 9.78 -6.21
C GLU A 412 -0.54 10.48 -6.12
N ILE A 413 -0.40 11.62 -6.81
CA ILE A 413 0.81 12.45 -6.75
C ILE A 413 0.79 13.30 -5.47
N GLY A 414 -0.35 13.91 -5.14
CA GLY A 414 -0.43 14.84 -4.02
C GLY A 414 -0.15 14.21 -2.67
N MET A 415 -0.76 13.06 -2.37
CA MET A 415 -0.55 12.34 -1.10
C MET A 415 0.86 11.74 -1.02
N MET A 416 1.45 11.32 -2.15
CA MET A 416 2.85 10.92 -2.23
C MET A 416 3.77 12.08 -1.82
N VAL A 417 3.61 13.26 -2.43
CA VAL A 417 4.44 14.45 -2.12
C VAL A 417 4.24 14.93 -0.66
N LEU A 418 3.02 14.84 -0.12
CA LEU A 418 2.76 15.17 1.29
C LEU A 418 3.40 14.16 2.26
N LYS A 419 3.47 12.88 1.90
CA LYS A 419 4.20 11.86 2.68
C LYS A 419 5.70 12.13 2.62
N GLU A 420 6.26 12.30 1.42
CA GLU A 420 7.68 12.57 1.20
C GLU A 420 8.15 13.82 1.95
N LYS A 421 7.34 14.88 2.00
CA LYS A 421 7.63 16.13 2.73
C LYS A 421 7.30 16.08 4.23
N SER A 422 7.06 14.88 4.79
CA SER A 422 6.75 14.65 6.20
C SER A 422 5.55 15.45 6.74
N LEU A 423 4.53 15.71 5.89
CA LEU A 423 3.32 16.44 6.26
C LEU A 423 2.15 15.52 6.63
N ILE A 424 2.14 14.28 6.12
CA ILE A 424 1.22 13.21 6.51
C ILE A 424 2.00 11.91 6.76
N LYS A 425 1.44 11.02 7.58
CA LYS A 425 1.88 9.63 7.78
C LYS A 425 0.75 8.69 7.39
N ILE A 426 1.04 7.66 6.60
CA ILE A 426 0.07 6.60 6.29
C ILE A 426 0.39 5.41 7.18
N LEU A 427 -0.58 4.96 7.97
CA LEU A 427 -0.44 3.86 8.94
C LEU A 427 -1.35 2.71 8.54
N THR A 428 -0.83 1.48 8.46
CA THR A 428 -1.61 0.29 8.13
C THR A 428 -2.16 -0.36 9.40
N TYR A 429 -3.48 -0.54 9.47
CA TYR A 429 -4.20 -1.21 10.56
C TYR A 429 -5.20 -2.22 9.95
N ASP A 430 -5.11 -3.49 10.36
CA ASP A 430 -6.04 -4.56 9.97
C ASP A 430 -6.42 -4.59 8.47
N GLU A 431 -5.41 -4.50 7.61
CA GLU A 431 -5.47 -4.47 6.12
C GLU A 431 -5.87 -3.13 5.48
N ASP A 432 -6.41 -2.16 6.23
CA ASP A 432 -6.69 -0.81 5.74
C ASP A 432 -5.53 0.16 6.03
N ASN A 433 -5.24 1.06 5.08
CA ASN A 433 -4.33 2.19 5.28
C ASN A 433 -5.12 3.41 5.80
N ILE A 434 -4.62 4.06 6.85
CA ILE A 434 -5.23 5.25 7.48
C ILE A 434 -4.34 6.48 7.26
N VAL A 435 -4.92 7.58 6.81
CA VAL A 435 -4.23 8.87 6.61
C VAL A 435 -4.19 9.64 7.92
N THR A 436 -3.00 9.85 8.45
CA THR A 436 -2.78 10.57 9.71
C THR A 436 -1.88 11.77 9.51
N MET A 437 -1.98 12.74 10.42
CA MET A 437 -1.08 13.88 10.53
C MET A 437 -1.00 14.32 11.99
N HIS A 438 0.09 15.00 12.34
CA HIS A 438 0.31 15.58 13.66
C HIS A 438 -0.70 16.72 13.92
N ASP A 439 -1.22 16.83 15.14
CA ASP A 439 -2.24 17.81 15.54
C ASP A 439 -1.87 19.25 15.15
N LEU A 440 -0.68 19.72 15.53
CA LEU A 440 -0.15 21.04 15.15
C LEU A 440 -0.08 21.31 13.63
N LEU A 441 0.07 20.27 12.80
CA LEU A 441 -0.04 20.38 11.33
C LEU A 441 -1.50 20.42 10.86
N GLN A 442 -2.40 19.68 11.52
CA GLN A 442 -3.83 19.79 11.26
C GLN A 442 -4.33 21.21 11.59
N ASP A 443 -3.93 21.74 12.74
CA ASP A 443 -4.30 23.07 13.20
C ASP A 443 -3.67 24.18 12.35
N MET A 444 -2.50 23.92 11.76
CA MET A 444 -1.95 24.78 10.70
C MET A 444 -2.88 24.86 9.49
N GLY A 445 -3.41 23.73 9.01
CA GLY A 445 -4.38 23.72 7.91
C GLY A 445 -5.68 24.45 8.26
N LYS A 446 -6.24 24.18 9.46
CA LYS A 446 -7.42 24.89 9.98
C LYS A 446 -7.18 26.41 10.09
N GLU A 447 -6.02 26.82 10.59
CA GLU A 447 -5.65 28.22 10.76
C GLU A 447 -5.38 28.94 9.44
N ILE A 448 -4.84 28.27 8.42
CA ILE A 448 -4.72 28.79 7.05
C ILE A 448 -6.12 29.09 6.48
N VAL A 449 -7.08 28.17 6.64
CA VAL A 449 -8.48 28.38 6.24
C VAL A 449 -9.13 29.52 7.03
N ARG A 450 -8.96 29.56 8.36
CA ARG A 450 -9.52 30.61 9.22
C ARG A 450 -8.95 31.99 8.86
N LYS A 451 -7.66 32.08 8.50
CA LYS A 451 -7.01 33.31 8.04
C LYS A 451 -7.51 33.81 6.67
N GLN A 452 -8.21 33.01 5.86
CA GLN A 452 -8.88 33.51 4.63
C GLN A 452 -9.92 34.58 4.96
N SER A 453 -10.57 34.47 6.12
CA SER A 453 -11.33 35.54 6.75
C SER A 453 -11.63 35.22 8.22
N THR A 454 -11.01 35.97 9.13
CA THR A 454 -11.08 35.71 10.57
C THR A 454 -12.47 35.96 11.16
N PHE A 455 -13.12 37.06 10.75
CA PHE A 455 -14.42 37.51 11.28
C PHE A 455 -15.64 37.03 10.49
N TRP A 456 -15.44 36.59 9.25
CA TRP A 456 -16.52 36.33 8.30
C TRP A 456 -16.37 34.91 7.74
N PRO A 457 -16.94 33.88 8.41
CA PRO A 457 -16.81 32.48 7.99
C PRO A 457 -17.32 32.27 6.55
N GLU A 458 -18.33 33.04 6.12
CA GLU A 458 -18.90 32.99 4.79
C GLU A 458 -17.90 33.42 3.69
N LYS A 459 -16.77 34.04 4.05
CA LYS A 459 -15.72 34.43 3.09
C LYS A 459 -14.59 33.40 2.95
N ARG A 460 -14.68 32.24 3.64
CA ARG A 460 -13.75 31.10 3.56
C ARG A 460 -14.18 30.07 2.50
N SER A 461 -13.23 29.30 1.98
CA SER A 461 -13.45 28.21 1.00
C SER A 461 -13.94 26.90 1.62
N ARG A 462 -13.56 26.66 2.88
CA ARG A 462 -13.85 25.45 3.65
C ARG A 462 -14.52 25.82 4.96
N LEU A 463 -15.56 25.08 5.34
CA LEU A 463 -16.21 25.19 6.65
C LEU A 463 -16.25 23.83 7.37
N LEU A 464 -15.83 23.84 8.63
CA LEU A 464 -15.73 22.67 9.52
C LEU A 464 -16.24 22.93 10.95
N PHE A 465 -16.31 24.19 11.40
CA PHE A 465 -16.82 24.53 12.73
C PHE A 465 -18.34 24.58 12.69
N HIS A 466 -19.03 23.78 13.51
CA HIS A 466 -20.47 23.60 13.38
C HIS A 466 -21.25 24.86 13.77
N GLU A 467 -20.73 25.72 14.65
CA GLU A 467 -21.32 27.01 14.98
C GLU A 467 -21.30 27.97 13.77
N ASP A 468 -20.15 28.10 13.09
CA ASP A 468 -19.99 28.92 11.88
C ASP A 468 -20.95 28.44 10.76
N ILE A 469 -21.08 27.11 10.61
CA ILE A 469 -21.96 26.50 9.60
C ILE A 469 -23.43 26.74 9.95
N ILE A 470 -23.86 26.44 11.19
CA ILE A 470 -25.25 26.64 11.63
C ILE A 470 -25.65 28.11 11.45
N HIS A 471 -24.79 29.06 11.85
CA HIS A 471 -25.05 30.49 11.66
C HIS A 471 -25.31 30.87 10.19
N ILE A 472 -24.54 30.32 9.25
CA ILE A 472 -24.73 30.54 7.81
C ILE A 472 -26.03 29.88 7.29
N LEU A 473 -26.34 28.68 7.76
CA LEU A 473 -27.53 27.91 7.36
C LEU A 473 -28.84 28.51 7.90
N GLU A 474 -28.82 29.08 9.11
CA GLU A 474 -29.92 29.84 9.71
C GLU A 474 -30.17 31.15 8.94
N ASN A 475 -29.13 31.97 8.79
CA ASN A 475 -29.24 33.33 8.24
C ASN A 475 -29.35 33.39 6.71
N ASN A 476 -29.37 32.23 6.03
CA ASN A 476 -29.65 32.09 4.60
C ASN A 476 -28.72 32.95 3.69
N ILE A 477 -27.45 33.04 4.08
CA ILE A 477 -26.45 33.97 3.54
C ILE A 477 -26.07 33.56 2.10
N GLU A 478 -26.02 34.50 1.17
CA GLU A 478 -25.59 34.24 -0.21
C GLU A 478 -24.09 34.11 -0.33
N ASN A 479 -23.63 33.06 -1.02
CA ASN A 479 -22.25 32.65 -0.96
C ASN A 479 -21.73 31.99 -2.24
N ASN A 480 -20.66 32.55 -2.82
CA ASN A 480 -19.96 31.97 -3.96
C ASN A 480 -18.49 31.64 -3.64
N LYS A 481 -18.08 31.65 -2.37
CA LYS A 481 -16.72 31.29 -1.92
C LYS A 481 -16.63 29.91 -1.28
N ILE A 482 -17.66 29.46 -0.54
CA ILE A 482 -17.65 28.11 0.04
C ILE A 482 -17.65 27.07 -1.08
N GLU A 483 -16.71 26.14 -1.02
CA GLU A 483 -16.65 24.97 -1.88
C GLU A 483 -16.88 23.65 -1.14
N ALA A 484 -16.60 23.62 0.16
CA ALA A 484 -16.62 22.41 0.98
C ALA A 484 -17.20 22.71 2.37
N ILE A 485 -18.22 21.95 2.76
CA ILE A 485 -18.82 21.96 4.09
C ILE A 485 -18.73 20.54 4.65
N MET A 486 -18.18 20.40 5.85
CA MET A 486 -18.39 19.23 6.69
C MET A 486 -19.08 19.68 7.98
N LEU A 487 -20.26 19.13 8.23
CA LEU A 487 -21.10 19.43 9.38
C LEU A 487 -21.22 18.21 10.27
N ASP A 488 -20.53 18.27 11.41
CA ASP A 488 -20.54 17.29 12.49
C ASP A 488 -21.23 17.96 13.69
N VAL A 489 -22.36 17.42 14.16
CA VAL A 489 -23.22 18.07 15.16
C VAL A 489 -23.59 17.02 16.22
N PRO A 490 -23.48 17.32 17.53
CA PRO A 490 -23.93 16.41 18.58
C PRO A 490 -25.42 16.04 18.41
N GLU A 491 -25.76 14.76 18.63
CA GLU A 491 -27.11 14.22 18.37
C GLU A 491 -28.23 14.97 19.12
N ASP A 492 -27.91 15.50 20.31
CA ASP A 492 -28.82 16.24 21.19
C ASP A 492 -29.19 17.67 20.70
N LYS A 493 -28.59 18.15 19.61
CA LYS A 493 -28.69 19.55 19.17
C LYS A 493 -29.61 19.69 17.95
N ASP A 494 -30.80 20.23 18.18
CA ASP A 494 -31.70 20.66 17.09
C ASP A 494 -31.07 21.78 16.25
N VAL A 495 -31.08 21.60 14.93
CA VAL A 495 -30.56 22.59 13.97
C VAL A 495 -31.72 23.16 13.16
N HIS A 496 -32.16 24.36 13.54
CA HIS A 496 -33.03 25.16 12.68
C HIS A 496 -32.20 25.70 11.50
N TRP A 497 -32.74 25.64 10.28
CA TRP A 497 -32.03 26.11 9.10
C TRP A 497 -32.97 26.44 7.93
N ASN A 498 -32.48 27.25 6.99
CA ASN A 498 -33.25 27.62 5.80
C ASN A 498 -33.07 26.61 4.67
N GLN A 499 -34.10 25.79 4.42
CA GLN A 499 -34.15 24.74 3.38
C GLN A 499 -33.72 25.19 1.96
N GLY A 500 -33.73 26.50 1.66
CA GLY A 500 -33.30 27.05 0.37
C GLY A 500 -31.82 27.44 0.29
N VAL A 501 -31.07 27.48 1.40
CA VAL A 501 -29.73 28.10 1.46
C VAL A 501 -28.71 27.41 0.56
N PHE A 502 -28.76 26.08 0.42
CA PHE A 502 -27.84 25.36 -0.48
C PHE A 502 -28.03 25.76 -1.95
N GLY A 503 -29.23 26.18 -2.37
CA GLY A 503 -29.48 26.74 -3.71
C GLY A 503 -28.73 28.06 -3.99
N LYS A 504 -28.28 28.76 -2.94
CA LYS A 504 -27.45 29.97 -3.03
C LYS A 504 -25.96 29.67 -3.15
N MET A 505 -25.50 28.48 -2.77
CA MET A 505 -24.09 28.12 -2.66
C MET A 505 -23.52 27.59 -3.99
N LYS A 506 -23.41 28.46 -5.00
CA LYS A 506 -23.19 28.09 -6.41
C LYS A 506 -21.86 27.40 -6.73
N ASN A 507 -20.88 27.47 -5.82
CA ASN A 507 -19.56 26.85 -5.96
C ASN A 507 -19.33 25.66 -5.01
N LEU A 508 -20.35 25.25 -4.23
CA LEU A 508 -20.27 24.11 -3.32
C LEU A 508 -20.04 22.82 -4.12
N ARG A 509 -18.83 22.24 -4.00
CA ARG A 509 -18.42 20.97 -4.62
C ARG A 509 -18.63 19.78 -3.68
N MET A 510 -18.57 20.00 -2.36
CA MET A 510 -18.66 18.96 -1.34
C MET A 510 -19.56 19.38 -0.18
N LEU A 511 -20.55 18.54 0.12
CA LEU A 511 -21.37 18.62 1.32
C LEU A 511 -21.28 17.28 2.07
N ILE A 512 -20.80 17.32 3.30
CA ILE A 512 -20.76 16.19 4.24
C ILE A 512 -21.58 16.56 5.47
N ILE A 513 -22.60 15.77 5.80
CA ILE A 513 -23.43 15.90 7.01
C ILE A 513 -23.48 14.51 7.67
N LYS A 514 -22.85 14.36 8.84
CA LYS A 514 -22.77 13.07 9.55
C LYS A 514 -24.00 12.79 10.40
N ASN A 515 -24.48 13.78 11.15
CA ASN A 515 -25.61 13.62 12.06
C ASN A 515 -26.83 14.39 11.52
N GLY A 516 -27.36 13.92 10.38
CA GLY A 516 -28.43 14.59 9.63
C GLY A 516 -29.86 14.36 10.13
N CYS A 517 -30.06 13.53 11.17
CA CYS A 517 -31.37 13.06 11.61
C CYS A 517 -32.38 14.17 11.97
N ASN A 518 -31.92 15.29 12.50
CA ASN A 518 -32.77 16.42 12.94
C ASN A 518 -33.01 17.45 11.83
N PHE A 519 -32.49 17.23 10.61
CA PHE A 519 -32.63 18.18 9.50
C PHE A 519 -33.95 17.97 8.76
N THR A 520 -34.68 19.06 8.49
CA THR A 520 -35.76 19.03 7.49
C THR A 520 -35.18 18.96 6.06
N SER A 521 -35.97 18.53 5.08
CA SER A 521 -35.46 18.28 3.71
C SER A 521 -35.01 19.55 2.97
N PRO A 522 -33.90 19.51 2.20
CA PRO A 522 -33.52 20.60 1.31
C PRO A 522 -34.57 20.83 0.23
N LYS A 523 -34.83 22.10 -0.11
CA LYS A 523 -35.66 22.48 -1.27
C LYS A 523 -34.87 22.55 -2.57
N HIS A 524 -33.56 22.80 -2.47
CA HIS A 524 -32.63 22.98 -3.58
C HIS A 524 -31.27 22.39 -3.20
N LEU A 525 -30.55 21.82 -4.17
CA LEU A 525 -29.14 21.44 -4.04
C LEU A 525 -28.34 22.03 -5.22
N PRO A 526 -27.11 22.55 -5.01
CA PRO A 526 -26.39 23.26 -6.06
C PRO A 526 -25.76 22.27 -7.05
N ASN A 527 -25.98 22.51 -8.34
CA ASN A 527 -25.53 21.65 -9.45
C ASN A 527 -23.98 21.62 -9.65
N SER A 528 -23.24 22.32 -8.80
CA SER A 528 -21.78 22.23 -8.63
C SER A 528 -21.33 21.02 -7.81
N LEU A 529 -22.24 20.38 -7.05
CA LEU A 529 -21.91 19.26 -6.17
C LEU A 529 -21.28 18.08 -6.91
N ARG A 530 -20.29 17.50 -6.25
CA ARG A 530 -19.52 16.32 -6.66
C ARG A 530 -19.52 15.26 -5.56
N VAL A 531 -19.40 15.69 -4.30
CA VAL A 531 -19.64 14.87 -3.11
C VAL A 531 -20.95 15.32 -2.45
N LEU A 532 -21.88 14.39 -2.28
CA LEU A 532 -23.01 14.53 -1.38
C LEU A 532 -23.00 13.36 -0.39
N GLU A 533 -22.53 13.61 0.82
CA GLU A 533 -22.62 12.70 1.95
C GLU A 533 -23.60 13.29 2.98
N TRP A 534 -24.71 12.61 3.22
CA TRP A 534 -25.74 13.05 4.15
C TRP A 534 -26.33 11.84 4.87
N GLN A 535 -25.69 11.47 5.97
CA GLN A 535 -26.17 10.39 6.83
C GLN A 535 -27.46 10.83 7.54
N GLY A 536 -28.48 9.96 7.53
CA GLY A 536 -29.81 10.29 8.02
C GLY A 536 -30.63 11.18 7.08
N TYR A 537 -30.31 11.25 5.77
CA TYR A 537 -30.99 12.12 4.81
C TYR A 537 -32.54 12.03 4.90
N PRO A 538 -33.25 13.15 5.10
CA PRO A 538 -34.62 13.14 5.63
C PRO A 538 -35.74 12.90 4.59
N SER A 539 -35.41 12.82 3.31
CA SER A 539 -36.38 12.68 2.21
C SER A 539 -36.22 11.35 1.48
N ALA A 540 -37.33 10.81 0.97
CA ALA A 540 -37.33 9.65 0.07
C ALA A 540 -36.69 9.96 -1.30
N SER A 541 -36.49 11.23 -1.65
CA SER A 541 -35.90 11.66 -2.93
C SER A 541 -35.01 12.91 -2.82
N LEU A 542 -34.14 13.10 -3.80
CA LEU A 542 -33.39 14.34 -4.01
C LEU A 542 -34.31 15.43 -4.61
N PRO A 543 -34.01 16.74 -4.44
CA PRO A 543 -34.82 17.81 -5.01
C PRO A 543 -35.00 17.70 -6.52
N PHE A 544 -36.21 17.98 -7.02
CA PHE A 544 -36.59 17.78 -8.43
C PHE A 544 -35.84 18.67 -9.43
N ASP A 545 -35.26 19.78 -8.96
CA ASP A 545 -34.45 20.73 -9.71
C ASP A 545 -32.95 20.40 -9.71
N PHE A 546 -32.52 19.47 -8.86
CA PHE A 546 -31.14 19.01 -8.80
C PHE A 546 -30.83 18.12 -10.01
N LEU A 547 -29.86 18.55 -10.79
CA LEU A 547 -29.36 17.88 -11.99
C LEU A 547 -27.91 17.43 -11.72
N PRO A 548 -27.69 16.23 -11.15
CA PRO A 548 -26.40 15.75 -10.63
C PRO A 548 -25.36 15.41 -11.73
N LYS A 549 -25.21 16.25 -12.75
CA LYS A 549 -24.34 16.05 -13.92
C LYS A 549 -22.87 15.82 -13.57
N ASN A 550 -22.41 16.38 -12.45
CA ASN A 550 -21.04 16.34 -11.94
C ASN A 550 -20.87 15.46 -10.69
N LEU A 551 -21.94 14.80 -10.23
CA LEU A 551 -21.95 14.07 -8.95
C LEU A 551 -21.13 12.78 -9.08
N THR A 552 -20.01 12.72 -8.37
CA THR A 552 -19.07 11.58 -8.34
C THR A 552 -19.32 10.65 -7.16
N VAL A 553 -19.70 11.19 -6.00
CA VAL A 553 -19.93 10.43 -4.77
C VAL A 553 -21.31 10.79 -4.21
N LEU A 554 -22.14 9.77 -3.98
CA LEU A 554 -23.41 9.88 -3.29
C LEU A 554 -23.43 8.88 -2.12
N ASN A 555 -23.43 9.40 -0.90
CA ASN A 555 -23.56 8.64 0.33
C ASN A 555 -24.80 9.13 1.11
N LEU A 556 -25.88 8.36 1.09
CA LEU A 556 -27.12 8.66 1.83
C LEU A 556 -27.38 7.61 2.92
N SER A 557 -26.34 7.17 3.62
CA SER A 557 -26.46 6.13 4.66
C SER A 557 -27.49 6.48 5.76
N HIS A 558 -28.15 5.45 6.30
CA HIS A 558 -29.18 5.53 7.35
C HIS A 558 -30.37 6.44 6.99
N SER A 559 -30.62 6.67 5.70
CA SER A 559 -31.70 7.53 5.21
C SER A 559 -32.99 6.76 4.91
N LYS A 560 -34.05 7.53 4.64
CA LYS A 560 -35.33 7.03 4.12
C LYS A 560 -35.38 7.06 2.59
N PHE A 561 -34.23 7.12 1.92
CA PHE A 561 -34.14 7.28 0.47
C PHE A 561 -34.74 6.08 -0.27
N GLU A 562 -35.61 6.35 -1.24
CA GLU A 562 -36.13 5.38 -2.20
C GLU A 562 -35.39 5.55 -3.53
N TRP A 563 -35.16 4.46 -4.26
CA TRP A 563 -34.31 4.53 -5.47
C TRP A 563 -35.02 5.21 -6.64
N GLY A 564 -34.86 6.53 -6.74
CA GLY A 564 -35.50 7.40 -7.73
C GLY A 564 -34.62 7.82 -8.92
N ILE A 565 -35.28 8.10 -10.04
CA ILE A 565 -34.72 8.66 -11.28
C ILE A 565 -34.63 10.21 -11.14
N PRO A 566 -33.58 10.91 -11.63
CA PRO A 566 -32.62 10.47 -12.65
C PRO A 566 -31.14 10.57 -12.22
N LEU A 567 -30.64 9.62 -11.42
CA LEU A 567 -29.19 9.41 -11.30
C LEU A 567 -28.54 9.03 -12.66
N GLU A 568 -29.33 8.47 -13.58
CA GLU A 568 -29.04 8.22 -15.01
C GLU A 568 -28.28 9.36 -15.74
N LYS A 569 -28.46 10.60 -15.28
CA LYS A 569 -27.84 11.80 -15.89
C LYS A 569 -26.43 12.11 -15.36
N SER A 570 -25.97 11.45 -14.29
CA SER A 570 -24.57 11.56 -13.85
C SER A 570 -23.66 10.63 -14.65
N LYS A 571 -22.70 11.20 -15.36
CA LYS A 571 -21.68 10.46 -16.11
C LYS A 571 -20.40 10.20 -15.30
N TYR A 572 -20.24 10.86 -14.15
CA TYR A 572 -19.05 10.80 -13.32
C TYR A 572 -19.28 10.03 -12.00
N LEU A 573 -20.50 9.54 -11.77
CA LEU A 573 -20.84 8.77 -10.58
C LEU A 573 -19.95 7.53 -10.46
N SER A 574 -19.20 7.49 -9.36
CA SER A 574 -18.20 6.47 -9.06
C SER A 574 -18.46 5.75 -7.75
N HIS A 575 -19.04 6.42 -6.76
CA HIS A 575 -19.36 5.84 -5.46
C HIS A 575 -20.86 5.99 -5.14
N LEU A 576 -21.51 4.87 -4.86
CA LEU A 576 -22.89 4.77 -4.37
C LEU A 576 -22.90 4.06 -3.02
N ILE A 577 -23.23 4.80 -1.96
CA ILE A 577 -23.22 4.29 -0.58
C ILE A 577 -24.60 4.56 0.05
N PHE A 578 -25.26 3.50 0.49
CA PHE A 578 -26.60 3.52 1.07
C PHE A 578 -26.69 2.67 2.34
N THR A 579 -25.59 2.56 3.12
CA THR A 579 -25.53 1.70 4.31
C THR A 579 -26.69 1.97 5.26
N GLY A 580 -27.44 0.94 5.67
CA GLY A 580 -28.56 1.05 6.61
C GLY A 580 -29.84 1.69 6.06
N CYS A 581 -30.02 1.83 4.74
CA CYS A 581 -31.24 2.42 4.16
C CYS A 581 -32.41 1.43 4.13
N GLU A 582 -33.30 1.52 5.12
CA GLU A 582 -34.42 0.57 5.28
C GLU A 582 -35.50 0.66 4.18
N CYS A 583 -35.51 1.71 3.36
CA CYS A 583 -36.44 1.88 2.25
C CYS A 583 -36.02 1.17 0.96
N ILE A 584 -34.73 0.83 0.79
CA ILE A 584 -34.22 0.20 -0.44
C ILE A 584 -34.59 -1.29 -0.44
N ARG A 585 -35.46 -1.68 -1.39
CA ARG A 585 -35.90 -3.07 -1.61
C ARG A 585 -35.23 -3.75 -2.79
N GLN A 586 -34.72 -2.97 -3.74
CA GLN A 586 -34.02 -3.45 -4.92
C GLN A 586 -32.94 -2.44 -5.32
N VAL A 587 -31.76 -2.94 -5.72
CA VAL A 587 -30.81 -2.18 -6.54
C VAL A 587 -31.21 -2.38 -8.01
N PRO A 588 -31.63 -1.34 -8.75
CA PRO A 588 -32.04 -1.44 -10.16
C PRO A 588 -30.80 -1.42 -11.07
N ASP A 589 -30.98 -1.13 -12.36
CA ASP A 589 -29.83 -0.95 -13.26
C ASP A 589 -28.97 0.25 -12.82
N VAL A 590 -27.69 -0.03 -12.57
CA VAL A 590 -26.67 0.93 -12.15
C VAL A 590 -25.44 0.88 -13.08
N SER A 591 -25.68 0.70 -14.37
CA SER A 591 -24.69 0.71 -15.47
C SER A 591 -24.01 2.09 -15.69
N PHE A 592 -23.59 2.75 -14.62
CA PHE A 592 -22.84 4.00 -14.65
C PHE A 592 -21.39 3.72 -15.12
N PRO A 593 -20.89 4.39 -16.17
CA PRO A 593 -19.66 4.01 -16.87
C PRO A 593 -18.37 4.31 -16.09
N ASN A 594 -18.47 4.69 -14.81
CA ASN A 594 -17.36 5.01 -13.91
C ASN A 594 -17.57 4.47 -12.48
N LEU A 595 -18.55 3.58 -12.23
CA LEU A 595 -18.82 3.05 -10.88
C LEU A 595 -17.64 2.19 -10.39
N THR A 596 -17.00 2.62 -9.30
CA THR A 596 -15.90 1.94 -8.61
C THR A 596 -16.33 1.35 -7.27
N GLU A 597 -17.33 1.93 -6.60
CA GLU A 597 -17.89 1.39 -5.35
C GLU A 597 -19.42 1.40 -5.33
N LEU A 598 -19.99 0.24 -4.97
CA LEU A 598 -21.38 0.06 -4.60
C LEU A 598 -21.45 -0.56 -3.20
N CYS A 599 -21.98 0.18 -2.24
CA CYS A 599 -22.19 -0.27 -0.87
C CYS A 599 -23.66 -0.09 -0.48
N VAL A 600 -24.32 -1.19 -0.14
CA VAL A 600 -25.71 -1.25 0.34
C VAL A 600 -25.82 -2.06 1.64
N ASP A 601 -24.75 -2.07 2.44
CA ASP A 601 -24.67 -2.76 3.73
C ASP A 601 -25.87 -2.43 4.64
N ASP A 602 -26.26 -3.35 5.52
CA ASP A 602 -27.34 -3.24 6.51
C ASP A 602 -28.71 -2.79 5.97
N CYS A 603 -28.93 -2.84 4.65
CA CYS A 603 -30.24 -2.64 4.01
C CYS A 603 -31.14 -3.86 4.23
N LYS A 604 -31.64 -4.04 5.47
CA LYS A 604 -32.44 -5.20 5.94
C LYS A 604 -33.74 -5.47 5.16
N ASN A 605 -34.15 -4.58 4.26
CA ASN A 605 -35.30 -4.74 3.38
C ASN A 605 -34.94 -4.98 1.89
N LEU A 606 -33.65 -5.02 1.55
CA LEU A 606 -33.16 -5.37 0.22
C LEU A 606 -33.47 -6.84 -0.08
N ILE A 607 -34.12 -7.09 -1.22
CA ILE A 607 -34.51 -8.42 -1.69
C ILE A 607 -33.68 -8.83 -2.91
N ALA A 608 -33.44 -7.88 -3.82
CA ALA A 608 -32.86 -8.15 -5.14
C ALA A 608 -31.82 -7.11 -5.59
N ILE A 609 -30.82 -7.57 -6.34
CA ILE A 609 -29.80 -6.74 -6.99
C ILE A 609 -29.80 -7.10 -8.48
N HIS A 610 -29.97 -6.09 -9.34
CA HIS A 610 -30.12 -6.26 -10.79
C HIS A 610 -28.87 -6.85 -11.45
N ASP A 611 -29.06 -7.76 -12.42
CA ASP A 611 -27.96 -8.52 -13.07
C ASP A 611 -26.87 -7.63 -13.70
N SER A 612 -27.17 -6.39 -14.11
CA SER A 612 -26.16 -5.47 -14.66
C SER A 612 -25.04 -5.13 -13.67
N VAL A 613 -25.30 -5.20 -12.36
CA VAL A 613 -24.26 -5.08 -11.32
C VAL A 613 -23.16 -6.14 -11.50
N GLY A 614 -23.48 -7.30 -12.08
CA GLY A 614 -22.53 -8.37 -12.39
C GLY A 614 -21.58 -8.08 -13.56
N PHE A 615 -21.77 -7.00 -14.34
CA PHE A 615 -21.01 -6.72 -15.56
C PHE A 615 -20.30 -5.35 -15.56
N LEU A 616 -20.15 -4.73 -14.39
CA LEU A 616 -19.48 -3.45 -14.22
C LEU A 616 -17.95 -3.61 -14.27
N ASP A 617 -17.35 -3.26 -15.41
CA ASP A 617 -15.93 -3.44 -15.74
C ASP A 617 -14.95 -2.73 -14.79
N LYS A 618 -15.37 -1.57 -14.24
CA LYS A 618 -14.62 -0.71 -13.32
C LYS A 618 -14.93 -0.89 -11.84
N LEU A 619 -15.91 -1.72 -11.47
CA LEU A 619 -16.31 -1.87 -10.07
C LEU A 619 -15.17 -2.53 -9.28
N GLN A 620 -14.65 -1.84 -8.27
CA GLN A 620 -13.55 -2.29 -7.39
C GLN A 620 -14.08 -2.82 -6.06
N ARG A 621 -15.17 -2.22 -5.55
CA ARG A 621 -15.77 -2.53 -4.26
C ARG A 621 -17.25 -2.86 -4.45
N PHE A 622 -17.68 -4.03 -4.00
CA PHE A 622 -19.10 -4.37 -3.88
C PHE A 622 -19.38 -4.93 -2.48
N SER A 623 -20.29 -4.29 -1.75
CA SER A 623 -20.68 -4.66 -0.39
C SER A 623 -22.20 -4.59 -0.23
N ALA A 624 -22.80 -5.65 0.32
CA ALA A 624 -24.19 -5.69 0.76
C ALA A 624 -24.34 -6.44 2.10
N LYS A 625 -23.30 -6.43 2.93
CA LYS A 625 -23.23 -7.11 4.22
C LYS A 625 -24.47 -6.82 5.08
N GLY A 626 -25.01 -7.80 5.78
CA GLY A 626 -26.16 -7.61 6.68
C GLY A 626 -27.51 -7.43 5.98
N CYS A 627 -27.58 -7.55 4.64
CA CYS A 627 -28.84 -7.57 3.91
C CYS A 627 -29.57 -8.91 4.08
N THR A 628 -30.14 -9.14 5.27
CA THR A 628 -30.71 -10.44 5.68
C THR A 628 -31.88 -10.94 4.80
N LYS A 629 -32.53 -10.09 4.00
CA LYS A 629 -33.58 -10.47 3.04
C LYS A 629 -33.09 -10.65 1.59
N LEU A 630 -31.81 -10.38 1.32
CA LEU A 630 -31.23 -10.51 -0.01
C LEU A 630 -31.26 -11.97 -0.45
N SER A 631 -31.92 -12.22 -1.58
CA SER A 631 -32.17 -13.56 -2.12
C SER A 631 -31.89 -13.64 -3.63
N MET A 632 -32.00 -12.51 -4.34
CA MET A 632 -31.62 -12.41 -5.75
C MET A 632 -30.36 -11.55 -5.90
N ILE A 633 -29.25 -12.19 -6.22
CA ILE A 633 -27.99 -11.54 -6.63
C ILE A 633 -27.70 -11.86 -8.11
N PRO A 634 -26.85 -11.09 -8.81
CA PRO A 634 -26.51 -11.37 -10.20
C PRO A 634 -26.01 -12.80 -10.40
N CYS A 635 -26.75 -13.61 -11.18
CA CYS A 635 -26.47 -15.05 -11.31
C CYS A 635 -25.14 -15.34 -12.03
N ARG A 636 -24.65 -14.37 -12.80
CA ARG A 636 -23.41 -14.40 -13.58
C ARG A 636 -22.63 -13.12 -13.31
N ILE A 637 -21.31 -13.22 -13.06
CA ILE A 637 -20.45 -12.06 -12.79
C ILE A 637 -19.18 -12.06 -13.67
N LYS A 638 -18.79 -10.87 -14.13
CA LYS A 638 -17.56 -10.58 -14.87
C LYS A 638 -17.02 -9.21 -14.45
N LEU A 639 -16.55 -9.12 -13.21
CA LEU A 639 -16.13 -7.87 -12.60
C LEU A 639 -14.60 -7.77 -12.61
N THR A 640 -14.05 -7.43 -13.78
CA THR A 640 -12.60 -7.49 -14.04
C THR A 640 -11.76 -6.53 -13.21
N SER A 641 -12.36 -5.48 -12.64
CA SER A 641 -11.68 -4.56 -11.71
C SER A 641 -11.96 -4.84 -10.23
N LEU A 642 -12.76 -5.86 -9.88
CA LEU A 642 -13.19 -6.07 -8.50
C LEU A 642 -12.01 -6.49 -7.63
N GLU A 643 -11.86 -5.80 -6.51
CA GLU A 643 -10.79 -5.99 -5.52
C GLU A 643 -11.38 -6.47 -4.18
N TYR A 644 -12.63 -6.11 -3.87
CA TYR A 644 -13.36 -6.44 -2.64
C TYR A 644 -14.81 -6.85 -2.92
N LEU A 645 -15.22 -8.03 -2.44
CA LEU A 645 -16.60 -8.51 -2.43
C LEU A 645 -17.02 -8.90 -1.01
N ASN A 646 -18.14 -8.34 -0.53
CA ASN A 646 -18.68 -8.67 0.79
C ASN A 646 -20.21 -8.86 0.77
N LEU A 647 -20.64 -10.09 1.03
CA LEU A 647 -22.04 -10.52 1.18
C LEU A 647 -22.27 -11.21 2.54
N ARG A 648 -21.43 -10.88 3.53
CA ARG A 648 -21.52 -11.35 4.92
C ARG A 648 -22.91 -11.14 5.53
N ASP A 649 -23.34 -12.10 6.35
CA ASP A 649 -24.57 -12.16 7.13
C ASP A 649 -25.84 -11.94 6.24
N CYS A 650 -25.73 -12.17 4.91
CA CYS A 650 -26.84 -12.19 3.94
C CYS A 650 -27.51 -13.58 3.93
N SER A 651 -28.22 -13.89 5.01
CA SER A 651 -28.75 -15.21 5.34
C SER A 651 -29.79 -15.82 4.37
N ASN A 652 -30.17 -15.14 3.28
CA ASN A 652 -31.12 -15.64 2.28
C ASN A 652 -30.49 -15.85 0.88
N VAL A 653 -29.16 -15.70 0.73
CA VAL A 653 -28.44 -15.96 -0.53
C VAL A 653 -28.12 -17.46 -0.66
N PRO A 654 -28.71 -18.21 -1.60
CA PRO A 654 -28.61 -19.68 -1.63
C PRO A 654 -27.47 -20.21 -2.53
N ILE A 655 -26.97 -19.37 -3.44
CA ILE A 655 -26.11 -19.73 -4.57
C ILE A 655 -24.95 -18.73 -4.66
N PHE A 656 -23.74 -19.24 -4.85
CA PHE A 656 -22.57 -18.45 -5.24
C PHE A 656 -22.58 -18.24 -6.77
N PRO A 657 -22.35 -17.01 -7.29
CA PRO A 657 -22.56 -16.67 -8.71
C PRO A 657 -21.53 -17.30 -9.67
N GLU A 658 -21.95 -17.51 -10.92
CA GLU A 658 -21.08 -18.07 -11.98
C GLU A 658 -20.10 -17.01 -12.50
N ILE A 659 -18.79 -17.27 -12.39
CA ILE A 659 -17.73 -16.31 -12.73
C ILE A 659 -17.30 -16.48 -14.20
N LEU A 660 -17.58 -15.48 -15.03
CA LEU A 660 -17.39 -15.52 -16.49
C LEU A 660 -16.02 -14.97 -16.92
N GLY A 661 -14.97 -15.74 -16.63
CA GLY A 661 -13.58 -15.42 -16.97
C GLY A 661 -12.78 -14.87 -15.78
N LYS A 662 -11.46 -14.73 -15.97
CA LYS A 662 -10.51 -14.45 -14.88
C LYS A 662 -10.78 -13.12 -14.18
N MET A 663 -10.81 -13.14 -12.86
CA MET A 663 -10.92 -11.96 -11.97
C MET A 663 -9.64 -11.84 -11.15
N GLU A 664 -8.56 -11.45 -11.82
CA GLU A 664 -7.18 -11.47 -11.28
C GLU A 664 -6.91 -10.38 -10.24
N LYS A 665 -7.81 -9.40 -10.11
CA LYS A 665 -7.74 -8.31 -9.12
C LYS A 665 -8.44 -8.61 -7.79
N LEU A 666 -9.30 -9.64 -7.70
CA LEU A 666 -10.14 -9.85 -6.52
C LEU A 666 -9.31 -10.37 -5.36
N GLN A 667 -9.09 -9.53 -4.34
CA GLN A 667 -8.22 -9.86 -3.20
C GLN A 667 -9.01 -10.36 -1.99
N PHE A 668 -10.20 -9.79 -1.75
CA PHE A 668 -11.02 -10.07 -0.56
C PHE A 668 -12.42 -10.56 -0.92
N VAL A 669 -12.84 -11.66 -0.31
CA VAL A 669 -14.17 -12.26 -0.42
C VAL A 669 -14.70 -12.67 0.97
N ASP A 670 -15.79 -12.05 1.41
CA ASP A 670 -16.50 -12.43 2.65
C ASP A 670 -17.95 -12.84 2.37
N PHE A 671 -18.25 -14.11 2.66
CA PHE A 671 -19.58 -14.73 2.60
C PHE A 671 -19.99 -15.28 3.98
N GLU A 672 -19.36 -14.82 5.07
CA GLU A 672 -19.60 -15.32 6.43
C GLU A 672 -21.09 -15.24 6.79
N GLY A 673 -21.75 -16.32 7.18
CA GLY A 673 -23.16 -16.32 7.57
C GLY A 673 -24.17 -16.26 6.42
N THR A 674 -23.81 -16.78 5.24
CA THR A 674 -24.72 -16.96 4.09
C THR A 674 -25.22 -18.40 3.94
N ASP A 675 -26.40 -18.57 3.33
CA ASP A 675 -27.05 -19.87 3.12
C ASP A 675 -26.58 -20.59 1.83
N ILE A 676 -25.34 -20.32 1.41
CA ILE A 676 -24.75 -20.87 0.17
C ILE A 676 -24.61 -22.39 0.28
N GLN A 677 -25.35 -23.10 -0.58
CA GLN A 677 -25.45 -24.56 -0.54
C GLN A 677 -24.28 -25.24 -1.27
N ASN A 678 -23.80 -24.62 -2.35
CA ASN A 678 -22.78 -25.15 -3.26
C ASN A 678 -21.88 -24.03 -3.80
N LEU A 679 -20.64 -24.39 -4.14
CA LEU A 679 -19.63 -23.51 -4.72
C LEU A 679 -19.35 -23.93 -6.18
N PRO A 680 -19.40 -23.02 -7.16
CA PRO A 680 -19.31 -23.38 -8.58
C PRO A 680 -17.87 -23.67 -9.02
N HIS A 681 -17.72 -24.52 -10.05
CA HIS A 681 -16.45 -24.81 -10.69
C HIS A 681 -15.70 -23.55 -11.18
N SER A 682 -16.43 -22.48 -11.50
CA SER A 682 -15.87 -21.20 -11.94
C SER A 682 -15.06 -20.45 -10.88
N MET A 683 -15.02 -20.88 -9.61
CA MET A 683 -14.15 -20.26 -8.58
C MET A 683 -12.65 -20.28 -8.96
N GLN A 684 -12.21 -21.20 -9.82
CA GLN A 684 -10.85 -21.22 -10.40
C GLN A 684 -10.47 -19.97 -11.20
N ASN A 685 -11.44 -19.10 -11.51
CA ASN A 685 -11.21 -17.82 -12.16
C ASN A 685 -10.77 -16.72 -11.17
N LEU A 686 -10.89 -16.92 -9.84
CA LEU A 686 -10.51 -15.95 -8.81
C LEU A 686 -9.01 -15.98 -8.48
N LYS A 687 -8.16 -15.96 -9.52
CA LYS A 687 -6.72 -16.23 -9.38
C LYS A 687 -5.97 -15.23 -8.47
N GLY A 688 -6.51 -14.04 -8.19
CA GLY A 688 -5.90 -13.03 -7.32
C GLY A 688 -6.23 -13.12 -5.82
N LEU A 689 -7.02 -14.11 -5.40
CA LEU A 689 -7.64 -14.12 -4.07
C LEU A 689 -6.63 -14.29 -2.92
N GLN A 690 -6.66 -13.33 -1.98
CA GLN A 690 -5.78 -13.27 -0.81
C GLN A 690 -6.52 -13.52 0.51
N SER A 691 -7.82 -13.24 0.60
CA SER A 691 -8.63 -13.41 1.81
C SER A 691 -9.99 -13.99 1.46
N LEU A 692 -10.34 -15.13 2.08
CA LEU A 692 -11.61 -15.84 1.89
C LEU A 692 -12.26 -16.16 3.24
N SER A 693 -13.49 -15.72 3.43
CA SER A 693 -14.33 -16.12 4.56
C SER A 693 -15.59 -16.87 4.10
N LEU A 694 -15.75 -18.09 4.62
CA LEU A 694 -16.94 -18.94 4.51
C LEU A 694 -17.44 -19.36 5.91
N SER A 695 -17.03 -18.63 6.95
CA SER A 695 -17.49 -18.83 8.33
C SER A 695 -19.02 -18.86 8.42
N ARG A 696 -19.60 -19.68 9.30
CA ARG A 696 -21.06 -19.84 9.52
C ARG A 696 -21.91 -20.14 8.26
N CYS A 697 -21.33 -20.59 7.14
CA CYS A 697 -22.10 -21.07 5.99
C CYS A 697 -22.74 -22.44 6.30
N THR A 698 -23.83 -22.44 7.08
CA THR A 698 -24.46 -23.65 7.67
C THR A 698 -25.01 -24.62 6.63
N MET A 699 -25.50 -24.08 5.52
CA MET A 699 -26.09 -24.83 4.39
C MET A 699 -25.04 -25.44 3.45
N LEU A 700 -23.76 -25.03 3.56
CA LEU A 700 -22.68 -25.58 2.75
C LEU A 700 -22.35 -27.00 3.22
N SER A 701 -22.66 -27.99 2.38
CA SER A 701 -22.53 -29.40 2.77
C SER A 701 -21.09 -29.77 3.15
N ILE A 702 -20.91 -30.67 4.13
CA ILE A 702 -19.58 -31.15 4.57
C ILE A 702 -18.77 -31.70 3.40
N ALA A 703 -19.43 -32.35 2.44
CA ALA A 703 -18.81 -32.85 1.22
C ALA A 703 -18.34 -31.74 0.27
N ALA A 704 -19.13 -30.67 0.09
CA ALA A 704 -18.73 -29.52 -0.72
C ALA A 704 -17.58 -28.74 -0.05
N LEU A 705 -17.69 -28.46 1.26
CA LEU A 705 -16.64 -27.80 2.03
C LEU A 705 -15.33 -28.60 2.00
N SER A 706 -15.38 -29.91 2.25
CA SER A 706 -14.19 -30.78 2.20
C SER A 706 -13.54 -30.81 0.82
N LYS A 707 -14.34 -30.94 -0.26
CA LYS A 707 -13.84 -30.89 -1.65
C LYS A 707 -13.25 -29.52 -2.02
N MET A 708 -13.77 -28.43 -1.47
CA MET A 708 -13.21 -27.09 -1.68
C MET A 708 -11.89 -26.93 -0.94
N VAL A 709 -11.84 -27.28 0.36
CA VAL A 709 -10.62 -27.19 1.17
C VAL A 709 -9.49 -28.05 0.59
N GLN A 710 -9.81 -29.22 0.04
CA GLN A 710 -8.85 -30.06 -0.70
C GLN A 710 -8.27 -29.42 -1.98
N LYS A 711 -8.96 -28.42 -2.54
CA LYS A 711 -8.57 -27.73 -3.79
C LYS A 711 -8.01 -26.32 -3.57
N VAL A 712 -8.00 -25.80 -2.34
CA VAL A 712 -7.48 -24.44 -2.02
C VAL A 712 -6.08 -24.18 -2.60
N PRO A 713 -5.08 -25.07 -2.51
CA PRO A 713 -3.74 -24.82 -3.06
C PRO A 713 -3.74 -24.56 -4.58
N ILE A 714 -4.63 -25.25 -5.31
CA ILE A 714 -4.72 -25.21 -6.77
C ILE A 714 -5.59 -24.03 -7.24
N VAL A 715 -6.66 -23.74 -6.50
CA VAL A 715 -7.69 -22.75 -6.88
C VAL A 715 -7.34 -21.34 -6.40
N PHE A 716 -6.65 -21.20 -5.27
CA PHE A 716 -6.29 -19.92 -4.65
C PHE A 716 -4.80 -19.89 -4.22
N PRO A 717 -3.83 -19.97 -5.16
CA PRO A 717 -2.41 -20.10 -4.83
C PRO A 717 -1.82 -18.90 -4.05
N PHE A 718 -2.46 -17.73 -4.11
CA PHE A 718 -2.06 -16.51 -3.39
C PHE A 718 -2.87 -16.24 -2.11
N LEU A 719 -3.66 -17.22 -1.64
CA LEU A 719 -4.50 -17.07 -0.45
C LEU A 719 -3.64 -16.92 0.81
N LYS A 720 -3.74 -15.76 1.46
CA LYS A 720 -3.09 -15.43 2.74
C LYS A 720 -3.97 -15.75 3.93
N LYS A 721 -5.27 -15.53 3.83
CA LYS A 721 -6.22 -15.67 4.95
C LYS A 721 -7.41 -16.54 4.59
N LEU A 722 -7.70 -17.53 5.43
CA LEU A 722 -8.83 -18.44 5.29
C LEU A 722 -9.62 -18.51 6.60
N ARG A 723 -10.90 -18.10 6.58
CA ARG A 723 -11.82 -18.15 7.72
C ARG A 723 -12.98 -19.11 7.43
N LEU A 724 -13.12 -20.11 8.28
CA LEU A 724 -14.12 -21.19 8.21
C LEU A 724 -14.83 -21.38 9.57
N ASP A 725 -14.89 -20.34 10.40
CA ASP A 725 -15.38 -20.40 11.78
C ASP A 725 -16.85 -20.87 11.85
N GLY A 726 -17.20 -21.72 12.81
CA GLY A 726 -18.55 -22.27 12.97
C GLY A 726 -18.94 -23.30 11.90
N SER A 727 -18.02 -23.72 11.02
CA SER A 727 -18.29 -24.71 9.98
C SER A 727 -18.45 -26.12 10.54
N ASN A 728 -19.15 -26.97 9.78
CA ASN A 728 -19.24 -28.42 10.03
C ASN A 728 -17.99 -29.20 9.53
N LEU A 729 -16.81 -28.56 9.55
CA LEU A 729 -15.54 -29.18 9.15
C LEU A 729 -15.11 -30.19 10.22
N LYS A 730 -14.69 -31.39 9.79
CA LYS A 730 -14.20 -32.45 10.68
C LYS A 730 -12.68 -32.51 10.78
N ILE A 731 -11.99 -32.35 9.66
CA ILE A 731 -10.55 -32.55 9.54
C ILE A 731 -9.98 -31.42 8.70
N ILE A 732 -8.86 -30.82 9.11
CA ILE A 732 -8.03 -29.98 8.22
C ILE A 732 -7.14 -30.94 7.42
N PRO A 733 -7.32 -31.09 6.09
CA PRO A 733 -6.61 -32.10 5.29
C PRO A 733 -5.14 -31.73 5.10
N LYS A 734 -4.30 -32.75 4.83
CA LYS A 734 -2.84 -32.55 4.71
C LYS A 734 -2.46 -31.50 3.65
N CYS A 735 -3.16 -31.46 2.52
CA CYS A 735 -2.88 -30.54 1.42
C CYS A 735 -2.98 -29.04 1.75
N ILE A 736 -3.42 -28.64 2.94
CA ILE A 736 -3.24 -27.26 3.42
C ILE A 736 -1.76 -26.91 3.68
N GLU A 737 -0.88 -27.91 3.83
CA GLU A 737 0.59 -27.77 3.83
C GLU A 737 1.11 -27.15 2.51
N ASP A 738 0.43 -27.41 1.39
CA ASP A 738 0.77 -26.90 0.06
C ASP A 738 0.32 -25.44 -0.15
N CYS A 739 -0.43 -24.84 0.79
CA CYS A 739 -0.88 -23.44 0.74
C CYS A 739 0.26 -22.47 1.11
N HIS A 740 1.32 -22.40 0.29
CA HIS A 740 2.55 -21.66 0.60
C HIS A 740 2.36 -20.14 0.90
N SER A 741 1.26 -19.54 0.43
CA SER A 741 0.92 -18.13 0.69
C SER A 741 0.17 -17.88 2.01
N LEU A 742 -0.34 -18.93 2.68
CA LEU A 742 -1.31 -18.81 3.76
C LEU A 742 -0.64 -18.46 5.10
N THR A 743 -0.94 -17.27 5.62
CA THR A 743 -0.48 -16.76 6.91
C THR A 743 -1.51 -16.95 8.03
N ASP A 744 -2.80 -16.86 7.75
CA ASP A 744 -3.87 -16.87 8.76
C ASP A 744 -4.94 -17.93 8.49
N LEU A 745 -5.18 -18.82 9.45
CA LEU A 745 -6.21 -19.86 9.39
C LEU A 745 -7.13 -19.83 10.62
N SER A 746 -8.40 -19.48 10.40
CA SER A 746 -9.42 -19.46 11.45
C SER A 746 -10.48 -20.54 11.22
N VAL A 747 -10.66 -21.38 12.24
CA VAL A 747 -11.61 -22.50 12.33
C VAL A 747 -12.30 -22.51 13.71
N LYS A 748 -12.43 -21.34 14.34
CA LYS A 748 -13.07 -21.16 15.66
C LYS A 748 -14.51 -21.69 15.65
N ASP A 749 -15.03 -22.14 16.79
CA ASP A 749 -16.41 -22.66 16.95
C ASP A 749 -16.76 -23.86 16.03
N CYS A 750 -15.79 -24.49 15.35
CA CYS A 750 -15.99 -25.68 14.52
C CYS A 750 -16.22 -26.93 15.39
N LYS A 751 -17.45 -27.11 15.86
CA LYS A 751 -17.82 -28.12 16.87
C LYS A 751 -17.49 -29.57 16.50
N GLN A 752 -17.38 -29.89 15.21
CA GLN A 752 -17.05 -31.24 14.71
C GLN A 752 -15.56 -31.43 14.37
N LEU A 753 -14.74 -30.38 14.43
CA LEU A 753 -13.32 -30.45 14.11
C LEU A 753 -12.60 -31.33 15.14
N ASN A 754 -12.01 -32.43 14.71
CA ASN A 754 -11.32 -33.39 15.59
C ASN A 754 -9.81 -33.54 15.31
N GLU A 755 -9.36 -33.23 14.10
CA GLU A 755 -8.01 -33.55 13.62
C GLU A 755 -7.43 -32.48 12.69
N ILE A 756 -6.13 -32.21 12.81
CA ILE A 756 -5.37 -31.33 11.92
C ILE A 756 -4.25 -32.17 11.28
N ARG A 757 -4.26 -32.34 9.95
CA ARG A 757 -3.32 -33.21 9.21
C ARG A 757 -2.21 -32.49 8.46
N GLY A 758 -2.26 -31.17 8.36
CA GLY A 758 -1.24 -30.34 7.70
C GLY A 758 -1.51 -28.86 7.92
N LEU A 759 -0.43 -28.08 7.95
CA LEU A 759 -0.39 -26.62 8.01
C LEU A 759 0.83 -26.16 7.19
N PRO A 760 0.76 -25.02 6.49
CA PRO A 760 1.89 -24.52 5.70
C PRO A 760 2.93 -23.84 6.59
N GLN A 761 4.21 -23.93 6.22
CA GLN A 761 5.32 -23.42 7.07
C GLN A 761 5.25 -21.90 7.31
N ASN A 762 4.67 -21.15 6.37
CA ASN A 762 4.50 -19.70 6.43
C ASN A 762 3.31 -19.23 7.30
N ILE A 763 2.59 -20.16 7.95
CA ILE A 763 1.49 -19.82 8.85
C ILE A 763 2.02 -18.98 10.03
N THR A 764 1.41 -17.81 10.26
CA THR A 764 1.69 -16.90 11.37
C THR A 764 0.58 -16.94 12.42
N SER A 765 -0.67 -17.21 12.04
CA SER A 765 -1.80 -17.23 12.97
C SER A 765 -2.74 -18.40 12.74
N MET A 766 -3.10 -19.10 13.82
CA MET A 766 -4.14 -20.13 13.80
C MET A 766 -5.13 -19.92 14.95
N ASN A 767 -6.42 -20.09 14.67
CA ASN A 767 -7.49 -19.93 15.66
C ASN A 767 -8.50 -21.09 15.60
N ALA A 768 -8.49 -21.94 16.62
CA ALA A 768 -9.34 -23.12 16.79
C ALA A 768 -9.90 -23.21 18.23
N ILE A 769 -10.30 -22.07 18.80
CA ILE A 769 -11.01 -22.00 20.10
C ILE A 769 -12.47 -22.45 19.97
N ASN A 770 -13.08 -22.88 21.07
CA ASN A 770 -14.44 -23.49 21.11
C ASN A 770 -14.63 -24.69 20.15
N CYS A 771 -13.59 -25.48 19.92
CA CYS A 771 -13.61 -26.70 19.09
C CYS A 771 -13.54 -27.96 20.00
N PRO A 772 -14.62 -28.35 20.70
CA PRO A 772 -14.58 -29.37 21.76
C PRO A 772 -14.23 -30.79 21.29
N SER A 773 -14.28 -31.09 19.99
CA SER A 773 -13.84 -32.37 19.45
C SER A 773 -12.34 -32.42 19.12
N LEU A 774 -11.64 -31.27 19.11
CA LEU A 774 -10.25 -31.16 18.65
C LEU A 774 -9.29 -31.73 19.69
N ASN A 775 -8.66 -32.86 19.37
CA ASN A 775 -7.65 -33.46 20.24
C ASN A 775 -6.24 -33.00 19.81
N ILE A 776 -5.68 -32.02 20.53
CA ILE A 776 -4.32 -31.51 20.33
C ILE A 776 -3.21 -32.51 20.76
N HIS A 777 -3.57 -33.59 21.46
CA HIS A 777 -2.68 -34.70 21.80
C HIS A 777 -2.82 -35.90 20.85
N ALA A 778 -3.74 -35.87 19.88
CA ALA A 778 -3.78 -36.88 18.83
C ALA A 778 -2.54 -36.76 17.94
N ALA A 779 -1.84 -37.88 17.70
CA ALA A 779 -0.58 -37.94 16.97
C ALA A 779 -0.48 -37.01 15.72
N PRO A 780 -1.42 -37.04 14.75
CA PRO A 780 -1.36 -36.15 13.58
C PRO A 780 -1.37 -34.66 13.96
N THR A 781 -2.35 -34.21 14.75
CA THR A 781 -2.43 -32.83 15.24
C THR A 781 -1.18 -32.43 16.02
N ASN A 782 -0.70 -33.32 16.89
CA ASN A 782 0.43 -33.04 17.77
C ASN A 782 1.75 -32.92 17.00
N MET A 783 1.99 -33.80 16.01
CA MET A 783 3.15 -33.76 15.13
C MET A 783 3.16 -32.50 14.25
N VAL A 784 2.02 -32.15 13.64
CA VAL A 784 1.91 -30.93 12.81
C VAL A 784 2.18 -29.67 13.63
N LEU A 785 1.60 -29.55 14.84
CA LEU A 785 1.89 -28.44 15.73
C LEU A 785 3.37 -28.38 16.12
N LYS A 786 3.98 -29.53 16.45
CA LYS A 786 5.41 -29.59 16.77
C LYS A 786 6.28 -29.11 15.60
N GLN A 787 6.06 -29.63 14.39
CA GLN A 787 6.84 -29.28 13.21
C GLN A 787 6.76 -27.77 12.88
N ILE A 788 5.59 -27.14 13.03
CA ILE A 788 5.41 -25.71 12.77
C ILE A 788 6.19 -24.83 13.77
N PHE A 789 6.30 -25.24 15.04
CA PHE A 789 7.06 -24.49 16.06
C PHE A 789 8.55 -24.87 16.14
N GLN A 790 8.97 -25.98 15.55
CA GLN A 790 10.39 -26.29 15.34
C GLN A 790 10.96 -25.52 14.14
N ASN A 791 10.33 -25.65 12.97
CA ASN A 791 10.90 -25.20 11.69
C ASN A 791 10.71 -23.69 11.42
N GLY A 792 11.07 -22.80 12.36
CA GLY A 792 11.17 -21.37 12.03
C GLY A 792 11.19 -20.42 13.21
N SER A 793 12.40 -20.04 13.63
CA SER A 793 12.70 -18.97 14.60
C SER A 793 12.46 -17.55 14.07
N THR A 794 12.57 -17.35 12.76
CA THR A 794 12.43 -16.05 12.10
C THR A 794 10.98 -15.63 11.86
N ILE A 795 10.02 -16.56 11.94
CA ILE A 795 8.61 -16.31 11.70
C ILE A 795 7.87 -16.21 13.04
N LYS A 796 7.29 -15.04 13.29
CA LYS A 796 6.39 -14.79 14.43
C LYS A 796 5.09 -15.59 14.26
N ARG A 797 4.74 -16.40 15.25
CA ARG A 797 3.55 -17.25 15.27
C ARG A 797 2.70 -17.03 16.53
N SER A 798 1.38 -17.11 16.35
CA SER A 798 0.37 -16.89 17.38
C SER A 798 -0.82 -17.85 17.19
N PHE A 799 -0.86 -18.92 17.98
CA PHE A 799 -1.82 -20.01 17.84
C PHE A 799 -2.76 -20.04 19.06
N ARG A 800 -4.07 -19.96 18.81
CA ARG A 800 -5.14 -20.13 19.82
C ARG A 800 -5.89 -21.44 19.55
N LEU A 801 -5.90 -22.36 20.51
CA LEU A 801 -6.46 -23.71 20.39
C LEU A 801 -7.39 -24.03 21.58
N THR A 802 -8.17 -25.12 21.48
CA THR A 802 -9.01 -25.62 22.58
C THR A 802 -8.27 -26.73 23.36
N GLY A 803 -8.28 -26.69 24.71
CA GLY A 803 -7.79 -27.80 25.54
C GLY A 803 -7.36 -27.42 26.97
N GLU A 804 -7.10 -28.44 27.82
CA GLU A 804 -6.83 -28.29 29.27
C GLU A 804 -5.35 -28.40 29.68
N LYS A 805 -4.46 -28.73 28.74
CA LYS A 805 -3.03 -29.03 28.98
C LYS A 805 -2.20 -28.56 27.79
N LEU A 806 -0.94 -28.25 28.02
CA LEU A 806 0.02 -28.01 26.94
C LEU A 806 0.42 -29.34 26.24
N PRO A 807 0.80 -29.30 24.96
CA PRO A 807 1.39 -30.44 24.25
C PRO A 807 2.59 -31.06 24.99
N GLU A 808 2.76 -32.38 24.86
CA GLU A 808 3.81 -33.14 25.59
C GLU A 808 5.25 -32.86 25.11
N TRP A 809 5.43 -32.04 24.06
CA TRP A 809 6.74 -31.66 23.52
C TRP A 809 7.33 -30.38 24.13
N PHE A 810 6.66 -29.73 25.09
CA PHE A 810 7.20 -28.61 25.85
C PHE A 810 8.24 -29.10 26.87
N ASP A 811 9.47 -28.54 26.86
CA ASP A 811 10.58 -28.97 27.71
C ASP A 811 10.35 -28.68 29.20
N LEU A 812 9.61 -27.61 29.53
CA LEU A 812 9.20 -27.27 30.89
C LEU A 812 7.73 -26.84 30.92
N CYS A 813 6.96 -27.39 31.86
CA CYS A 813 5.56 -27.01 32.13
C CYS A 813 5.31 -26.87 33.65
N ASN A 814 4.91 -25.68 34.09
CA ASN A 814 4.51 -25.38 35.47
C ASN A 814 2.99 -25.18 35.58
N ARG A 815 2.44 -25.35 36.79
CA ARG A 815 1.09 -24.84 37.14
C ARG A 815 1.20 -23.42 37.69
N GLY A 816 0.11 -22.67 37.55
CA GLY A 816 0.04 -21.25 37.91
C GLY A 816 0.50 -20.33 36.78
N ASN A 817 0.79 -19.07 37.11
CA ASN A 817 0.99 -17.99 36.14
C ASN A 817 2.45 -17.65 35.82
N PHE A 818 3.43 -18.41 36.31
CA PHE A 818 4.85 -18.17 36.02
C PHE A 818 5.68 -19.44 35.81
N VAL A 819 6.75 -19.29 35.02
CA VAL A 819 7.77 -20.31 34.76
C VAL A 819 9.15 -19.66 34.84
N SER A 820 10.15 -20.39 35.34
CA SER A 820 11.51 -19.87 35.47
C SER A 820 12.56 -20.90 35.10
N PHE A 821 13.67 -20.41 34.55
CA PHE A 821 14.79 -21.21 34.05
C PHE A 821 16.07 -20.39 34.08
N TRP A 822 17.20 -21.06 33.87
CA TRP A 822 18.52 -20.44 33.80
C TRP A 822 19.07 -20.54 32.38
N PHE A 823 19.76 -19.49 31.92
CA PHE A 823 20.32 -19.44 30.57
C PHE A 823 21.67 -18.70 30.53
N ARG A 824 22.48 -18.93 29.49
CA ARG A 824 23.74 -18.21 29.21
C ARG A 824 23.98 -18.07 27.70
N ASN A 825 25.00 -17.30 27.32
CA ASN A 825 25.50 -17.14 25.94
C ASN A 825 24.54 -16.49 24.92
N GLY A 826 23.50 -15.82 25.40
CA GLY A 826 22.48 -15.16 24.57
C GLY A 826 21.10 -15.31 25.21
N ILE A 827 20.08 -14.63 24.69
CA ILE A 827 18.70 -14.89 25.09
C ILE A 827 18.19 -16.08 24.24
N PRO A 828 17.64 -17.14 24.84
CA PRO A 828 17.29 -18.35 24.12
C PRO A 828 16.09 -18.15 23.18
N ASP A 829 16.12 -18.82 22.03
CA ASP A 829 14.99 -18.93 21.10
C ASP A 829 13.96 -19.90 21.70
N ILE A 830 12.82 -19.36 22.15
CA ILE A 830 11.80 -20.11 22.90
C ILE A 830 10.39 -19.84 22.37
N THR A 831 9.58 -20.90 22.35
CA THR A 831 8.12 -20.83 22.17
C THR A 831 7.44 -20.94 23.53
N MET A 832 6.54 -20.02 23.82
CA MET A 832 5.73 -19.97 25.03
C MET A 832 4.39 -20.70 24.83
N GLY A 833 3.95 -21.43 25.86
CA GLY A 833 2.66 -22.09 25.94
C GLY A 833 1.92 -21.68 27.21
N VAL A 834 0.62 -21.41 27.11
CA VAL A 834 -0.23 -20.98 28.23
C VAL A 834 -1.60 -21.67 28.14
N VAL A 835 -2.18 -22.07 29.27
CA VAL A 835 -3.57 -22.55 29.36
C VAL A 835 -4.37 -21.64 30.28
N THR A 836 -5.42 -21.01 29.77
CA THR A 836 -6.23 -20.01 30.48
C THR A 836 -7.65 -20.48 30.74
N ARG A 837 -8.26 -19.93 31.81
CA ARG A 837 -9.65 -20.20 32.22
C ARG A 837 -10.62 -19.09 31.83
N ARG A 838 -11.91 -19.45 31.76
CA ARG A 838 -13.02 -18.59 31.30
C ARG A 838 -12.95 -17.13 31.76
N GLY A 839 -13.03 -16.22 30.78
CA GLY A 839 -13.77 -14.97 30.93
C GLY A 839 -13.03 -13.77 31.53
N ILE A 840 -11.70 -13.78 31.56
CA ILE A 840 -10.90 -12.68 32.11
C ILE A 840 -10.26 -11.86 30.99
N ARG A 841 -10.31 -10.53 31.12
CA ARG A 841 -9.74 -9.58 30.17
C ARG A 841 -8.30 -9.23 30.54
N GLU A 842 -7.48 -9.14 29.50
CA GLU A 842 -6.16 -8.50 29.47
C GLU A 842 -5.10 -8.98 30.47
N TYR A 843 -4.12 -9.70 29.93
CA TYR A 843 -2.87 -10.06 30.63
C TYR A 843 -1.67 -9.47 29.91
N ASN A 844 -0.65 -9.09 30.68
CA ASN A 844 0.68 -8.77 30.17
C ASN A 844 1.63 -9.93 30.52
N CYS A 845 2.39 -10.43 29.54
CA CYS A 845 3.51 -11.33 29.80
C CYS A 845 4.74 -10.48 30.14
N TYR A 846 5.28 -10.69 31.34
CA TYR A 846 6.53 -10.06 31.75
C TYR A 846 7.66 -11.09 31.77
N PHE A 847 8.71 -10.81 31.00
CA PHE A 847 9.98 -11.52 31.07
C PHE A 847 10.90 -10.74 31.99
N LYS A 848 11.38 -11.38 33.06
CA LYS A 848 12.27 -10.80 34.06
C LYS A 848 13.63 -11.47 33.97
N ILE A 849 14.70 -10.68 34.10
CA ILE A 849 16.08 -11.18 34.10
C ILE A 849 16.76 -10.73 35.40
N ASN A 850 17.26 -11.69 36.19
CA ASN A 850 17.99 -11.47 37.43
C ASN A 850 17.30 -10.54 38.46
N ASN A 851 15.98 -10.35 38.37
CA ASN A 851 15.16 -9.31 39.03
C ASN A 851 15.48 -7.85 38.68
N ASP A 852 16.62 -7.54 38.05
CA ASP A 852 17.01 -6.18 37.66
C ASP A 852 16.19 -5.63 36.47
N PHE A 853 15.72 -6.51 35.58
CA PHE A 853 14.96 -6.14 34.37
C PHE A 853 13.57 -6.78 34.39
N LYS A 854 12.54 -6.03 33.96
CA LYS A 854 11.16 -6.52 33.74
C LYS A 854 10.62 -5.93 32.43
N ILE A 855 10.42 -6.78 31.42
CA ILE A 855 10.04 -6.39 30.06
C ILE A 855 8.60 -6.86 29.80
N ASN A 856 7.69 -5.97 29.42
CA ASN A 856 6.40 -6.41 28.88
C ASN A 856 6.61 -6.92 27.44
N CYS A 857 6.29 -8.19 27.21
CA CYS A 857 6.57 -8.89 25.96
C CYS A 857 5.37 -8.84 25.01
N SER A 858 4.15 -8.83 25.57
CA SER A 858 2.90 -8.83 24.83
C SER A 858 1.69 -8.69 25.77
N SER A 859 0.69 -7.93 25.32
CA SER A 859 -0.64 -7.84 25.91
C SER A 859 -1.62 -8.81 25.23
N PHE A 860 -2.29 -9.68 25.98
CA PHE A 860 -3.18 -10.71 25.45
C PHE A 860 -4.65 -10.41 25.75
N PHE A 861 -5.47 -10.48 24.70
CA PHE A 861 -6.93 -10.38 24.80
C PHE A 861 -7.57 -11.78 24.68
N SER A 862 -8.00 -12.36 25.80
CA SER A 862 -9.01 -13.43 25.78
C SER A 862 -10.40 -12.79 25.80
N TYR A 863 -11.30 -13.34 24.98
CA TYR A 863 -12.72 -12.99 24.97
C TYR A 863 -13.51 -14.13 25.64
N SER A 864 -14.77 -13.88 26.00
CA SER A 864 -15.58 -14.82 26.79
C SER A 864 -15.93 -16.11 26.03
N CYS A 865 -15.01 -17.09 26.06
CA CYS A 865 -15.20 -18.44 25.54
C CYS A 865 -15.74 -19.41 26.62
N LEU A 866 -16.22 -20.59 26.18
CA LEU A 866 -16.98 -21.50 27.04
C LEU A 866 -16.15 -22.62 27.71
N GLY A 867 -14.85 -22.75 27.38
CA GLY A 867 -13.96 -23.78 27.91
C GLY A 867 -12.62 -23.23 28.42
N GLU A 868 -11.61 -24.10 28.51
CA GLU A 868 -10.20 -23.70 28.68
C GLU A 868 -9.54 -23.50 27.31
N GLU A 869 -8.72 -22.45 27.19
CA GLU A 869 -8.05 -22.05 25.95
C GLU A 869 -6.54 -22.31 26.08
N ILE A 870 -5.93 -22.82 25.00
CA ILE A 870 -4.48 -22.95 24.88
C ILE A 870 -3.97 -21.85 23.96
N PHE A 871 -2.94 -21.12 24.40
CA PHE A 871 -2.22 -20.15 23.58
C PHE A 871 -0.76 -20.56 23.41
N ILE A 872 -0.26 -20.59 22.17
CA ILE A 872 1.12 -20.93 21.83
C ILE A 872 1.69 -19.82 20.94
N PHE A 873 2.84 -19.24 21.30
CA PHE A 873 3.42 -18.10 20.60
C PHE A 873 4.94 -18.01 20.77
N ASN A 874 5.62 -17.40 19.79
CA ASN A 874 7.06 -17.10 19.84
C ASN A 874 7.38 -15.61 19.60
N ASP A 875 6.39 -14.72 19.49
CA ASP A 875 6.66 -13.28 19.39
C ASP A 875 7.12 -12.69 20.73
N LEU A 876 8.44 -12.72 20.92
CA LEU A 876 9.15 -12.20 22.08
C LEU A 876 10.04 -11.00 21.72
N HIS A 877 9.79 -10.36 20.56
CA HIS A 877 10.67 -9.33 19.99
C HIS A 877 10.92 -8.15 20.94
N GLY A 878 9.96 -7.82 21.81
CA GLY A 878 10.10 -6.77 22.83
C GLY A 878 11.28 -7.01 23.78
N ILE A 879 11.70 -8.25 24.00
CA ILE A 879 12.87 -8.59 24.82
C ILE A 879 14.16 -8.16 24.13
N VAL A 880 14.35 -8.56 22.86
CA VAL A 880 15.58 -8.31 22.11
C VAL A 880 15.76 -6.83 21.82
N SER A 881 14.69 -6.11 21.48
CA SER A 881 14.78 -4.65 21.23
C SER A 881 14.95 -3.81 22.50
N SER A 882 14.58 -4.31 23.68
CA SER A 882 14.63 -3.55 24.94
C SER A 882 15.85 -3.81 25.81
N CYS A 883 16.61 -4.90 25.56
CA CYS A 883 17.81 -5.26 26.33
C CYS A 883 19.12 -5.33 25.50
N PRO A 884 19.55 -4.24 24.82
CA PRO A 884 20.83 -4.20 24.11
C PRO A 884 22.08 -4.09 25.02
N THR A 885 21.95 -4.19 26.35
CA THR A 885 22.99 -3.81 27.33
C THR A 885 23.44 -4.91 28.30
N LEU A 886 22.96 -6.15 28.18
CA LEU A 886 23.43 -7.25 29.04
C LEU A 886 24.64 -7.97 28.39
N PRO A 887 25.82 -8.03 29.05
CA PRO A 887 26.95 -8.83 28.59
C PRO A 887 26.70 -10.32 28.92
N LEU A 888 25.83 -10.97 28.14
CA LEU A 888 25.36 -12.35 28.35
C LEU A 888 26.40 -13.46 28.05
N LEU A 889 27.68 -13.13 27.96
CA LEU A 889 28.75 -14.08 27.68
C LEU A 889 29.22 -14.79 28.95
N ASP A 890 29.11 -16.12 28.95
CA ASP A 890 29.72 -17.08 29.89
C ASP A 890 29.30 -16.97 31.39
N LYS A 891 28.11 -16.43 31.69
CA LYS A 891 27.49 -16.51 33.03
C LYS A 891 26.03 -16.96 32.96
N TRP A 892 25.60 -17.72 33.97
CA TRP A 892 24.20 -18.13 34.15
C TRP A 892 23.35 -16.96 34.65
N ASN A 893 22.25 -16.70 33.94
CA ASN A 893 21.23 -15.70 34.27
C ASN A 893 19.93 -16.41 34.62
N TYR A 894 19.18 -15.87 35.58
CA TYR A 894 17.84 -16.33 35.94
C TYR A 894 16.80 -15.59 35.07
N ALA A 895 16.01 -16.35 34.31
CA ALA A 895 14.80 -15.89 33.65
C ALA A 895 13.56 -16.28 34.45
N GLU A 896 12.62 -15.36 34.58
CA GLU A 896 11.26 -15.63 35.04
C GLU A 896 10.25 -15.01 34.07
N ILE A 897 9.35 -15.83 33.56
CA ILE A 897 8.27 -15.40 32.67
C ILE A 897 6.97 -15.51 33.44
N SER A 898 6.30 -14.39 33.66
CA SER A 898 5.12 -14.30 34.53
C SER A 898 3.98 -13.51 33.89
N PHE A 899 2.75 -14.00 34.02
CA PHE A 899 1.54 -13.38 33.50
C PHE A 899 0.83 -12.60 34.61
N GLU A 900 0.70 -11.29 34.45
CA GLU A 900 0.05 -10.39 35.43
C GLU A 900 -1.09 -9.60 34.72
N GLN A 901 -2.13 -9.24 35.46
CA GLN A 901 -3.35 -8.63 34.92
C GLN A 901 -3.23 -7.10 34.77
N SER A 902 -3.77 -6.50 33.70
CA SER A 902 -3.76 -5.04 33.48
C SER A 902 -4.84 -4.30 34.29
N SER A 903 -4.60 -4.16 35.59
CA SER A 903 -5.36 -3.30 36.53
C SER A 903 -6.77 -3.80 36.96
N LYS A 904 -7.57 -2.90 37.54
CA LYS A 904 -8.54 -3.21 38.61
C LYS A 904 -9.94 -3.66 38.14
N SER A 905 -10.09 -4.89 37.67
CA SER A 905 -11.41 -5.54 37.58
C SER A 905 -11.72 -6.41 38.82
N TYR A 906 -12.54 -5.91 39.74
CA TYR A 906 -12.85 -6.57 41.02
C TYR A 906 -13.87 -7.73 40.91
N HIS A 907 -13.48 -8.91 40.40
CA HIS A 907 -14.29 -10.14 40.58
C HIS A 907 -13.46 -11.40 40.86
N LEU A 908 -13.67 -11.96 42.06
CA LEU A 908 -13.42 -13.33 42.54
C LEU A 908 -12.23 -14.12 41.93
N GLY A 909 -11.08 -14.08 42.63
CA GLY A 909 -10.53 -15.24 43.35
C GLY A 909 -10.19 -16.55 42.60
N VAL A 910 -10.13 -16.57 41.27
CA VAL A 910 -9.78 -17.75 40.46
C VAL A 910 -8.41 -17.55 39.83
N GLU A 911 -7.53 -18.57 39.89
CA GLU A 911 -6.26 -18.58 39.15
C GLU A 911 -6.52 -18.51 37.63
N PRO A 912 -6.09 -17.43 36.94
CA PRO A 912 -6.42 -17.21 35.53
C PRO A 912 -5.72 -18.18 34.57
N VAL A 913 -4.46 -18.46 34.88
CA VAL A 913 -3.56 -19.33 34.13
C VAL A 913 -3.43 -20.65 34.89
N ARG A 914 -3.85 -21.75 34.27
CA ARG A 914 -3.81 -23.10 34.85
C ARG A 914 -2.44 -23.75 34.64
N TRP A 915 -1.84 -23.51 33.48
CA TRP A 915 -0.52 -23.99 33.09
C TRP A 915 0.23 -22.94 32.28
N ILE A 916 1.55 -22.94 32.40
CA ILE A 916 2.49 -22.17 31.60
C ILE A 916 3.70 -23.04 31.29
N GLY A 917 4.25 -22.94 30.08
CA GLY A 917 5.37 -23.75 29.66
C GLY A 917 6.26 -23.08 28.61
N VAL A 918 7.47 -23.62 28.49
CA VAL A 918 8.52 -23.17 27.57
C VAL A 918 8.93 -24.37 26.71
N TYR A 919 8.98 -24.17 25.40
CA TYR A 919 9.67 -25.05 24.45
C TYR A 919 10.92 -24.31 23.94
N VAL A 920 12.07 -24.98 23.94
CA VAL A 920 13.34 -24.43 23.46
C VAL A 920 13.56 -24.85 22.01
N ASN A 921 13.80 -23.88 21.12
CA ASN A 921 14.18 -24.22 19.75
C ASN A 921 15.66 -24.63 19.67
N GLN A 922 15.86 -25.94 19.52
CA GLN A 922 17.18 -26.58 19.49
C GLN A 922 17.95 -26.34 18.17
N GLU A 923 17.33 -25.73 17.15
CA GLU A 923 18.03 -25.30 15.93
C GLU A 923 18.94 -24.08 16.19
N ASN A 924 18.53 -23.17 17.08
CA ASN A 924 19.23 -21.90 17.32
C ASN A 924 19.80 -21.78 18.75
N THR A 925 19.40 -22.67 19.67
CA THR A 925 19.81 -22.62 21.08
C THR A 925 20.35 -23.97 21.56
N SER A 926 21.54 -23.99 22.14
CA SER A 926 22.09 -25.19 22.77
C SER A 926 21.37 -25.51 24.09
N MET A 927 20.91 -26.75 24.25
CA MET A 927 20.38 -27.26 25.52
C MET A 927 21.45 -27.35 26.62
N GLU A 928 22.74 -27.24 26.30
CA GLU A 928 23.81 -27.13 27.31
C GLU A 928 23.84 -25.76 27.99
N ASP A 929 23.25 -24.75 27.35
CA ASP A 929 23.23 -23.35 27.79
C ASP A 929 21.88 -22.94 28.43
N ILE A 930 20.98 -23.92 28.65
CA ILE A 930 19.74 -23.76 29.43
C ILE A 930 19.69 -24.79 30.57
N ARG A 931 19.18 -24.39 31.74
CA ARG A 931 18.87 -25.30 32.86
C ARG A 931 17.56 -24.94 33.54
N PHE A 932 16.67 -25.92 33.69
CA PHE A 932 15.42 -25.78 34.44
C PHE A 932 15.60 -25.93 35.97
N THR A 933 16.83 -26.05 36.44
CA THR A 933 17.20 -26.11 37.87
C THR A 933 18.39 -25.18 38.14
N SER A 934 18.53 -24.71 39.39
CA SER A 934 19.58 -23.74 39.73
C SER A 934 20.99 -24.33 39.56
N PRO A 935 21.86 -23.72 38.73
CA PRO A 935 23.22 -24.21 38.49
C PRO A 935 24.14 -24.06 39.72
N TYR A 936 23.73 -23.29 40.73
CA TYR A 936 24.50 -23.01 41.94
C TYR A 936 24.19 -23.95 43.10
N LYS A 937 23.23 -24.88 42.96
CA LYS A 937 22.68 -25.68 44.07
C LYS A 937 23.54 -26.90 44.46
N ALA A 938 24.86 -26.70 44.53
CA ALA A 938 25.87 -27.72 44.84
C ALA A 938 26.93 -27.27 45.88
N VAL A 939 26.73 -26.09 46.51
CA VAL A 939 27.57 -25.56 47.60
C VAL A 939 26.63 -25.00 48.68
N CYS A 940 27.08 -25.00 49.95
CA CYS A 940 26.35 -24.62 51.17
C CYS A 940 25.44 -25.71 51.79
N ASP A 941 26.00 -26.91 52.01
CA ASP A 941 25.92 -27.47 53.36
C ASP A 941 26.90 -26.71 54.29
N HIS A 942 26.58 -26.63 55.58
CA HIS A 942 27.25 -25.84 56.63
C HIS A 942 27.15 -24.31 56.53
N GLN A 943 26.15 -23.71 57.19
CA GLN A 943 26.34 -22.95 58.45
C GLN A 943 24.99 -22.38 58.97
N GLU A 944 24.87 -22.26 60.30
CA GLU A 944 23.85 -21.51 61.10
C GLU A 944 22.35 -21.83 60.79
N MET A 945 21.50 -22.29 61.72
CA MET A 945 21.48 -22.27 63.20
C MET A 945 21.59 -20.89 63.86
N ALA A 946 20.46 -20.20 64.03
CA ALA A 946 19.94 -19.77 65.34
C ALA A 946 18.52 -19.17 65.25
N LEU A 947 17.69 -19.41 66.29
CA LEU A 947 16.38 -18.78 66.59
C LEU A 947 15.23 -18.98 65.57
N GLY A 948 13.98 -19.28 65.98
CA GLY A 948 13.47 -19.54 67.32
C GLY A 948 12.00 -19.98 67.34
N GLU A 949 11.81 -21.28 67.52
CA GLU A 949 10.58 -22.07 67.80
C GLU A 949 9.28 -21.37 68.25
N SER A 950 8.16 -21.74 67.61
CA SER A 950 6.93 -22.31 68.22
C SER A 950 5.84 -22.55 67.15
N SER A 951 4.98 -23.57 67.22
CA SER A 951 4.87 -24.72 68.15
C SER A 951 4.20 -25.94 67.48
N GLN A 952 4.45 -27.13 68.03
CA GLN A 952 3.63 -28.36 68.09
C GLN A 952 2.54 -28.61 67.00
N GLY A 953 2.46 -29.77 66.32
CA GLY A 953 3.21 -31.02 66.46
C GLY A 953 2.48 -32.11 67.25
N GLN A 954 1.56 -32.84 66.59
CA GLN A 954 1.12 -34.22 66.88
C GLN A 954 0.32 -34.76 65.68
N GLY A 955 0.35 -36.07 65.41
CA GLY A 955 -0.34 -36.68 64.26
C GLY A 955 0.34 -37.90 63.64
N LEU A 956 1.60 -38.18 64.00
CA LEU A 956 2.31 -39.40 63.61
C LEU A 956 1.80 -40.60 64.43
N THR A 957 0.73 -41.28 63.99
CA THR A 957 0.44 -42.73 64.16
C THR A 957 -0.89 -43.10 63.49
N MET A 958 -0.83 -43.63 62.26
CA MET A 958 -1.62 -44.77 61.74
C MET A 958 -1.19 -45.06 60.28
N MET A 959 -1.53 -46.25 59.76
CA MET A 959 -1.29 -46.67 58.37
C MET A 959 0.19 -46.74 57.90
N LYS A 960 1.06 -47.28 58.76
CA LYS A 960 1.90 -48.40 58.29
C LYS A 960 1.11 -49.71 58.49
N ASN A 961 1.45 -50.73 57.70
CA ASN A 961 0.98 -52.12 57.76
C ASN A 961 -0.46 -52.40 57.28
N PHE A 962 -0.62 -52.52 55.95
CA PHE A 962 -1.42 -53.51 55.20
C PHE A 962 -1.19 -53.18 53.71
N LEU A 963 -0.71 -54.05 52.81
CA LEU A 963 -0.52 -55.51 52.83
C LEU A 963 0.91 -55.93 52.44
N ALA A 964 1.33 -57.11 52.91
CA ALA A 964 2.41 -57.90 52.33
C ALA A 964 2.09 -59.40 52.48
N GLN A 965 1.52 -60.00 51.43
CA GLN A 965 1.15 -61.41 51.22
C GLN A 965 0.50 -61.46 49.82
N SER A 966 0.80 -62.36 48.87
CA SER A 966 1.83 -63.41 48.72
C SER A 966 2.32 -63.38 47.25
N GLN A 967 3.52 -63.83 46.83
CA GLN A 967 3.96 -65.24 46.65
C GLN A 967 2.90 -66.15 46.00
N ALA A 968 3.18 -67.00 45.01
CA ALA A 968 4.43 -67.53 44.43
C ALA A 968 4.12 -68.10 43.01
N ASP A 969 5.02 -68.50 42.09
CA ASP A 969 6.47 -68.28 41.83
C ASP A 969 6.77 -68.78 40.37
N VAL A 970 8.05 -68.93 40.00
CA VAL A 970 8.66 -69.58 38.79
C VAL A 970 9.36 -68.64 37.77
N GLU A 971 10.60 -68.30 38.16
CA GLU A 971 11.87 -68.44 37.38
C GLU A 971 12.06 -67.84 35.97
N MET A 972 12.88 -66.77 35.93
CA MET A 972 14.26 -66.76 35.40
C MET A 972 14.70 -67.86 34.41
N LEU A 973 15.41 -67.47 33.34
CA LEU A 973 16.85 -67.76 33.20
C LEU A 973 17.54 -66.91 32.11
N GLU A 974 18.86 -67.06 31.97
CA GLU A 974 19.78 -66.14 31.27
C GLU A 974 20.07 -66.50 29.79
N LEU A 975 20.80 -65.57 29.14
CA LEU A 975 22.02 -65.77 28.32
C LEU A 975 21.95 -65.38 26.83
N ASN A 976 23.09 -64.86 26.34
CA ASN A 976 23.33 -64.47 24.95
C ASN A 976 23.82 -65.66 24.11
N ALA A 977 23.49 -65.72 22.80
CA ALA A 977 24.44 -65.39 21.72
C ALA A 977 24.09 -65.97 20.32
N TYR A 978 23.98 -65.07 19.33
CA TYR A 978 24.54 -65.14 17.96
C TYR A 978 24.18 -66.25 16.93
N LEU A 979 23.77 -65.73 15.76
CA LEU A 979 24.07 -66.12 14.36
C LEU A 979 23.17 -67.06 13.51
N ASP A 980 23.10 -66.65 12.22
CA ASP A 980 22.72 -67.34 10.97
C ASP A 980 21.39 -68.11 10.89
N GLY A 981 20.62 -68.12 9.79
CA GLY A 981 21.00 -67.95 8.38
C GLY A 981 20.59 -69.21 7.58
N GLY A 982 19.70 -69.05 6.60
CA GLY A 982 19.75 -69.86 5.37
C GLY A 982 18.88 -71.13 5.19
N THR A 983 17.73 -70.96 4.53
CA THR A 983 17.20 -71.79 3.41
C THR A 983 16.71 -73.25 3.59
N ARG A 984 15.56 -73.52 2.92
CA ARG A 984 15.00 -74.78 2.31
C ARG A 984 13.65 -75.24 2.92
N VAL A 985 12.50 -75.17 2.21
CA VAL A 985 12.02 -75.93 1.01
C VAL A 985 11.47 -77.33 1.40
N PRO A 986 10.27 -77.80 0.93
CA PRO A 986 9.13 -77.13 0.27
C PRO A 986 7.71 -77.51 0.81
N SER A 987 6.65 -76.83 0.34
CA SER A 987 5.39 -77.46 -0.13
C SER A 987 4.45 -76.44 -0.80
N ARG A 988 3.49 -76.93 -1.61
CA ARG A 988 2.53 -76.10 -2.38
C ARG A 988 1.20 -75.93 -1.63
N SER A 989 0.64 -74.72 -1.69
CA SER A 989 -0.73 -74.52 -2.18
C SER A 989 -0.83 -73.16 -2.88
N HIS A 990 -1.81 -73.00 -3.78
CA HIS A 990 -2.02 -71.75 -4.52
C HIS A 990 -2.83 -70.75 -3.70
N ASP A 991 -2.68 -69.46 -4.00
CA ASP A 991 -3.87 -68.62 -4.12
C ASP A 991 -3.73 -67.56 -5.22
N LYS A 992 -4.86 -67.02 -5.70
CA LYS A 992 -4.97 -66.13 -6.86
C LYS A 992 -5.46 -64.73 -6.45
N SER A 993 -4.56 -63.76 -6.39
CA SER A 993 -4.94 -62.36 -6.10
C SER A 993 -4.18 -61.28 -6.88
N ALA A 994 -3.01 -61.59 -7.47
CA ALA A 994 -2.17 -60.58 -8.11
C ALA A 994 -2.64 -60.09 -9.49
N THR A 995 -3.34 -60.93 -10.27
CA THR A 995 -3.71 -60.62 -11.67
C THR A 995 -4.96 -59.75 -11.82
N ALA A 996 -5.73 -59.52 -10.76
CA ALA A 996 -6.93 -58.69 -10.84
C ALA A 996 -6.59 -57.20 -11.02
N SER A 997 -5.60 -56.70 -10.26
CA SER A 997 -5.33 -55.27 -10.11
C SER A 997 -4.49 -54.64 -11.22
N SER A 998 -3.83 -55.43 -12.09
CA SER A 998 -3.27 -54.91 -13.35
C SER A 998 -4.39 -54.64 -14.37
N SER A 999 -5.27 -55.62 -14.60
CA SER A 999 -6.33 -55.52 -15.63
C SER A 999 -7.40 -54.45 -15.34
N GLU A 1000 -7.56 -54.03 -14.09
CA GLU A 1000 -8.46 -52.92 -13.73
C GLU A 1000 -7.82 -51.56 -14.05
N LYS A 1001 -6.53 -51.37 -13.74
CA LYS A 1001 -5.75 -50.19 -14.16
C LYS A 1001 -5.57 -50.11 -15.67
N ALA A 1002 -5.35 -51.24 -16.33
CA ALA A 1002 -5.29 -51.30 -17.79
C ALA A 1002 -6.61 -50.85 -18.43
N ARG A 1003 -7.77 -51.26 -17.89
CA ARG A 1003 -9.09 -50.76 -18.32
C ARG A 1003 -9.29 -49.29 -18.02
N GLU A 1004 -8.87 -48.80 -16.86
CA GLU A 1004 -8.98 -47.38 -16.51
C GLU A 1004 -8.13 -46.50 -17.46
N ALA A 1005 -6.88 -46.89 -17.74
CA ALA A 1005 -6.01 -46.20 -18.68
C ALA A 1005 -6.49 -46.31 -20.14
N LEU A 1006 -6.95 -47.49 -20.60
CA LEU A 1006 -7.56 -47.65 -21.92
C LEU A 1006 -8.80 -46.77 -22.06
N LYS A 1007 -9.64 -46.69 -21.02
CA LYS A 1007 -10.81 -45.81 -21.01
C LYS A 1007 -10.39 -44.34 -21.02
N ILE A 1008 -9.36 -43.93 -20.29
CA ILE A 1008 -8.83 -42.56 -20.35
C ILE A 1008 -8.38 -42.22 -21.77
N VAL A 1009 -7.67 -43.11 -22.45
CA VAL A 1009 -7.30 -42.94 -23.88
C VAL A 1009 -8.53 -42.88 -24.78
N GLN A 1010 -9.53 -43.75 -24.58
CA GLN A 1010 -10.78 -43.75 -25.34
C GLN A 1010 -11.59 -42.46 -25.16
N ASP A 1011 -11.84 -42.06 -23.91
CA ASP A 1011 -12.55 -40.83 -23.54
C ASP A 1011 -11.82 -39.60 -24.12
N PHE A 1012 -10.48 -39.58 -24.12
CA PHE A 1012 -9.68 -38.50 -24.72
C PHE A 1012 -9.75 -38.45 -26.25
N ILE A 1013 -9.88 -39.59 -26.94
CA ILE A 1013 -9.95 -39.66 -28.42
C ILE A 1013 -11.27 -39.08 -28.98
N ASP A 1014 -12.24 -38.77 -28.10
CA ASP A 1014 -13.45 -38.02 -28.41
C ASP A 1014 -13.35 -36.50 -28.14
N TYR A 1015 -12.23 -35.97 -27.63
CA TYR A 1015 -12.01 -34.53 -27.47
C TYR A 1015 -11.35 -33.86 -28.70
N ASP A 1016 -11.57 -32.56 -28.83
CA ASP A 1016 -10.92 -31.71 -29.84
C ASP A 1016 -9.39 -31.60 -29.59
N ALA A 1017 -8.60 -31.77 -30.64
CA ALA A 1017 -7.13 -31.70 -30.60
C ALA A 1017 -6.61 -30.40 -29.97
N SER A 1018 -7.30 -29.28 -30.19
CA SER A 1018 -6.91 -27.97 -29.67
C SER A 1018 -7.04 -27.83 -28.15
N ILE A 1019 -7.80 -28.73 -27.52
CA ILE A 1019 -7.98 -28.80 -26.05
C ILE A 1019 -6.94 -29.74 -25.45
N LEU A 1020 -6.73 -30.91 -26.10
CA LEU A 1020 -5.81 -31.96 -25.66
C LEU A 1020 -4.34 -31.55 -25.73
N LEU A 1021 -3.94 -30.93 -26.84
CA LEU A 1021 -2.55 -30.52 -27.11
C LEU A 1021 -2.17 -29.18 -26.44
N HIS A 1022 -3.02 -28.69 -25.54
CA HIS A 1022 -2.72 -27.53 -24.71
C HIS A 1022 -1.73 -27.94 -23.59
N PRO A 1023 -0.69 -27.15 -23.28
CA PRO A 1023 0.38 -27.55 -22.37
C PRO A 1023 -0.06 -27.87 -20.93
N GLU A 1024 -1.25 -27.45 -20.52
CA GLU A 1024 -1.85 -27.81 -19.22
C GLU A 1024 -2.48 -29.22 -19.17
N GLN A 1025 -2.61 -29.95 -20.29
CA GLN A 1025 -3.36 -31.23 -20.36
C GLN A 1025 -2.58 -32.44 -20.93
N CYS A 1026 -1.57 -32.24 -21.79
CA CYS A 1026 -0.81 -33.33 -22.43
C CYS A 1026 -0.31 -34.43 -21.46
N THR A 1027 0.16 -34.04 -20.27
CA THR A 1027 0.84 -34.95 -19.33
C THR A 1027 -0.01 -36.12 -18.83
N VAL A 1028 -1.34 -35.96 -18.76
CA VAL A 1028 -2.27 -37.03 -18.35
C VAL A 1028 -2.43 -38.08 -19.45
N MET A 1029 -2.38 -37.65 -20.73
CA MET A 1029 -2.38 -38.56 -21.87
C MET A 1029 -1.03 -39.24 -22.03
N GLU A 1030 0.09 -38.51 -21.95
CA GLU A 1030 1.45 -39.08 -22.02
C GLU A 1030 1.65 -40.19 -20.99
N THR A 1031 1.35 -39.92 -19.72
CA THR A 1031 1.48 -40.94 -18.65
C THR A 1031 0.54 -42.14 -18.81
N SER A 1032 -0.61 -41.96 -19.47
CA SER A 1032 -1.54 -43.05 -19.78
C SER A 1032 -1.05 -43.91 -20.95
N LEU A 1033 -0.57 -43.28 -22.04
CA LEU A 1033 -0.01 -43.97 -23.20
C LEU A 1033 1.27 -44.73 -22.85
N ASP A 1034 2.17 -44.11 -22.08
CA ASP A 1034 3.41 -44.75 -21.63
C ASP A 1034 3.11 -45.95 -20.72
N TYR A 1035 2.18 -45.82 -19.77
CA TYR A 1035 1.76 -46.97 -18.95
C TYR A 1035 1.21 -48.13 -19.81
N LEU A 1036 0.30 -47.84 -20.74
CA LEU A 1036 -0.27 -48.84 -21.64
C LEU A 1036 0.77 -49.48 -22.57
N SER A 1037 1.81 -48.74 -22.98
CA SER A 1037 2.92 -49.27 -23.80
C SER A 1037 3.77 -50.33 -23.09
N THR A 1038 3.65 -50.47 -21.76
CA THR A 1038 4.33 -51.50 -20.97
C THR A 1038 3.55 -52.81 -20.78
N LEU A 1039 2.32 -52.88 -21.30
CA LEU A 1039 1.43 -54.04 -21.14
C LEU A 1039 1.61 -55.07 -22.27
N SER A 1040 1.11 -56.29 -22.02
CA SER A 1040 1.27 -57.45 -22.90
C SER A 1040 -0.06 -58.13 -23.26
N GLU A 1041 -0.05 -59.10 -24.17
CA GLU A 1041 -1.25 -59.87 -24.50
C GLU A 1041 -1.83 -60.62 -23.27
N ASP A 1042 -0.97 -61.05 -22.33
CA ASP A 1042 -1.37 -61.69 -21.07
C ASP A 1042 -2.17 -60.75 -20.14
N ASP A 1043 -2.12 -59.42 -20.35
CA ASP A 1043 -2.95 -58.43 -19.65
C ASP A 1043 -4.34 -58.23 -20.31
N GLY A 1044 -4.60 -58.86 -21.46
CA GLY A 1044 -5.90 -58.87 -22.14
C GLY A 1044 -6.09 -57.74 -23.17
N ILE A 1045 -5.01 -57.28 -23.81
CA ILE A 1045 -5.01 -56.28 -24.90
C ILE A 1045 -4.51 -56.95 -26.19
N SER A 1046 -5.13 -56.66 -27.34
CA SER A 1046 -4.74 -57.25 -28.63
C SER A 1046 -3.44 -56.66 -29.19
N GLU A 1047 -2.67 -57.47 -29.92
CA GLU A 1047 -1.41 -57.06 -30.58
C GLU A 1047 -1.57 -55.79 -31.45
N GLU A 1048 -2.67 -55.68 -32.21
CA GLU A 1048 -2.98 -54.49 -33.04
C GLU A 1048 -3.19 -53.22 -32.18
N MET A 1049 -3.80 -53.34 -31.01
CA MET A 1049 -4.03 -52.22 -30.10
C MET A 1049 -2.74 -51.80 -29.39
N ILE A 1050 -1.90 -52.76 -28.97
CA ILE A 1050 -0.55 -52.49 -28.42
C ILE A 1050 0.32 -51.77 -29.46
N SER A 1051 0.24 -52.19 -30.73
CA SER A 1051 0.93 -51.55 -31.85
C SER A 1051 0.46 -50.10 -32.06
N LEU A 1052 -0.86 -49.84 -32.00
CA LEU A 1052 -1.41 -48.50 -32.20
C LEU A 1052 -1.14 -47.55 -31.02
N ILE A 1053 -1.15 -48.05 -29.78
CA ILE A 1053 -0.70 -47.31 -28.58
C ILE A 1053 0.78 -46.93 -28.70
N SER A 1054 1.61 -47.83 -29.24
CA SER A 1054 3.04 -47.58 -29.50
C SER A 1054 3.26 -46.57 -30.63
N GLU A 1055 2.41 -46.56 -31.67
CA GLU A 1055 2.41 -45.51 -32.69
C GLU A 1055 2.07 -44.14 -32.07
N ALA A 1056 1.07 -44.10 -31.18
CA ALA A 1056 0.57 -42.89 -30.55
C ALA A 1056 1.56 -42.26 -29.56
N SER A 1057 2.09 -43.01 -28.58
CA SER A 1057 3.10 -42.51 -27.61
C SER A 1057 4.27 -41.84 -28.34
N ARG A 1058 4.79 -42.49 -29.38
CA ARG A 1058 5.96 -42.02 -30.15
C ARG A 1058 5.75 -40.70 -30.91
N VAL A 1059 4.51 -40.32 -31.23
CA VAL A 1059 4.22 -39.07 -31.96
C VAL A 1059 3.61 -37.98 -31.06
N PHE A 1060 2.91 -38.36 -30.00
CA PHE A 1060 2.12 -37.44 -29.18
C PHE A 1060 2.98 -36.37 -28.47
N THR A 1061 4.09 -36.75 -27.84
CA THR A 1061 4.99 -35.78 -27.19
C THR A 1061 5.56 -34.75 -28.17
N HIS A 1062 5.90 -35.17 -29.39
CA HIS A 1062 6.35 -34.24 -30.44
C HIS A 1062 5.23 -33.29 -30.88
N TRP A 1063 4.01 -33.80 -31.09
CA TRP A 1063 2.84 -32.96 -31.38
C TRP A 1063 2.50 -31.99 -30.25
N CYS A 1064 2.57 -32.40 -28.97
CA CYS A 1064 2.38 -31.51 -27.82
C CYS A 1064 3.43 -30.39 -27.77
N MET A 1065 4.70 -30.69 -28.03
CA MET A 1065 5.77 -29.68 -28.09
C MET A 1065 5.56 -28.69 -29.25
N ASP A 1066 5.41 -29.18 -30.48
CA ASP A 1066 5.28 -28.34 -31.67
C ASP A 1066 3.98 -27.50 -31.66
N TYR A 1067 2.88 -28.06 -31.14
CA TYR A 1067 1.61 -27.35 -30.96
C TYR A 1067 1.72 -26.29 -29.86
N THR A 1068 2.47 -26.55 -28.78
CA THR A 1068 2.73 -25.56 -27.72
C THR A 1068 3.56 -24.38 -28.24
N GLU A 1069 4.71 -24.62 -28.90
CA GLU A 1069 5.53 -23.54 -29.47
C GLU A 1069 4.72 -22.71 -30.49
N ALA A 1070 3.93 -23.37 -31.33
CA ALA A 1070 3.05 -22.69 -32.27
C ALA A 1070 1.98 -21.82 -31.56
N THR A 1071 1.41 -22.30 -30.45
CA THR A 1071 0.42 -21.56 -29.65
C THR A 1071 1.03 -20.30 -29.03
N GLU A 1072 2.15 -20.42 -28.31
CA GLU A 1072 2.86 -19.27 -27.72
C GLU A 1072 3.25 -18.24 -28.78
N LYS A 1073 3.69 -18.71 -29.96
CA LYS A 1073 4.10 -17.86 -31.07
C LYS A 1073 2.91 -17.14 -31.71
N ILE A 1074 1.75 -17.76 -31.80
CA ILE A 1074 0.49 -17.15 -32.25
C ILE A 1074 0.06 -16.02 -31.29
N GLU A 1075 0.08 -16.26 -29.97
CA GLU A 1075 -0.30 -15.25 -28.98
C GLU A 1075 0.68 -14.06 -28.94
N SER A 1076 1.98 -14.35 -28.93
CA SER A 1076 3.05 -13.34 -28.92
C SER A 1076 3.00 -12.44 -30.14
N THR A 1077 2.86 -13.01 -31.34
CA THR A 1077 2.72 -12.24 -32.58
C THR A 1077 1.40 -11.46 -32.64
N ALA A 1078 0.28 -12.01 -32.17
CA ALA A 1078 -0.99 -11.28 -32.08
C ALA A 1078 -0.90 -10.06 -31.15
N SER A 1079 -0.18 -10.19 -30.03
CA SER A 1079 0.08 -9.11 -29.08
C SER A 1079 0.93 -7.99 -29.70
N GLU A 1080 2.05 -8.31 -30.37
CA GLU A 1080 2.87 -7.32 -31.11
C GLU A 1080 2.05 -6.60 -32.21
N LEU A 1081 1.17 -7.33 -32.92
CA LEU A 1081 0.32 -6.77 -33.98
C LEU A 1081 -0.75 -5.81 -33.42
N SER A 1082 -1.43 -6.19 -32.34
CA SER A 1082 -2.38 -5.33 -31.63
C SER A 1082 -1.71 -4.05 -31.11
N ARG A 1083 -0.51 -4.18 -30.54
CA ARG A 1083 0.33 -3.05 -30.08
C ARG A 1083 0.70 -2.10 -31.23
N ALA A 1084 0.96 -2.62 -32.42
CA ALA A 1084 1.28 -1.80 -33.60
C ALA A 1084 0.08 -0.95 -34.06
N ASP A 1085 -1.13 -1.51 -34.03
CA ASP A 1085 -2.33 -0.79 -34.48
C ASP A 1085 -2.81 0.25 -33.45
N LYS A 1086 -2.63 -0.03 -32.14
CA LYS A 1086 -2.83 0.98 -31.09
C LYS A 1086 -1.92 2.21 -31.27
N LEU A 1087 -0.62 2.01 -31.55
CA LEU A 1087 0.33 3.09 -31.78
C LEU A 1087 -0.04 4.00 -32.95
N GLU A 1088 -0.78 3.51 -33.94
CA GLU A 1088 -1.25 4.34 -35.06
C GLU A 1088 -2.45 5.22 -34.68
N ALA A 1089 -3.35 4.72 -33.82
CA ALA A 1089 -4.45 5.51 -33.26
C ALA A 1089 -3.93 6.60 -32.29
N ASP A 1090 -3.06 6.22 -31.34
CA ASP A 1090 -2.46 7.13 -30.35
C ASP A 1090 -1.74 8.31 -31.05
N LEU A 1091 -1.06 8.05 -32.18
CA LEU A 1091 -0.37 9.07 -32.97
C LEU A 1091 -1.32 10.06 -33.68
N GLU A 1092 -2.50 9.63 -34.16
CA GLU A 1092 -3.47 10.56 -34.77
C GLU A 1092 -4.18 11.41 -33.71
N ASP A 1093 -4.48 10.84 -32.54
CA ASP A 1093 -5.08 11.58 -31.44
C ASP A 1093 -4.07 12.60 -30.83
N ASN A 1094 -2.77 12.27 -30.78
CA ASN A 1094 -1.71 13.25 -30.51
C ASN A 1094 -1.67 14.39 -31.56
N LYS A 1095 -1.74 14.09 -32.87
CA LYS A 1095 -1.83 15.11 -33.95
C LYS A 1095 -3.06 16.01 -33.80
N LYS A 1096 -4.18 15.48 -33.29
CA LYS A 1096 -5.42 16.22 -33.02
C LYS A 1096 -5.25 17.16 -31.81
N ARG A 1097 -4.66 16.68 -30.71
CA ARG A 1097 -4.29 17.50 -29.54
C ARG A 1097 -3.34 18.64 -29.93
N PHE A 1098 -2.29 18.35 -30.71
CA PHE A 1098 -1.33 19.37 -31.17
C PHE A 1098 -2.00 20.49 -31.98
N ARG A 1099 -2.93 20.14 -32.88
CA ARG A 1099 -3.74 21.12 -33.65
C ARG A 1099 -4.58 22.02 -32.74
N GLN A 1100 -5.22 21.46 -31.70
CA GLN A 1100 -6.02 22.22 -30.74
C GLN A 1100 -5.15 23.18 -29.91
N ILE A 1101 -3.99 22.72 -29.41
CA ILE A 1101 -3.06 23.56 -28.64
C ILE A 1101 -2.49 24.70 -29.50
N ALA A 1102 -2.15 24.43 -30.77
CA ALA A 1102 -1.69 25.46 -31.69
C ALA A 1102 -2.77 26.53 -32.01
N ALA A 1103 -4.04 26.14 -32.05
CA ALA A 1103 -5.14 27.09 -32.22
C ALA A 1103 -5.31 27.99 -30.98
N LEU A 1104 -5.22 27.44 -29.76
CA LEU A 1104 -5.25 28.20 -28.51
C LEU A 1104 -4.10 29.22 -28.42
N GLU A 1105 -2.89 28.82 -28.78
CA GLU A 1105 -1.73 29.72 -28.83
C GLU A 1105 -1.95 30.91 -29.78
N SER A 1106 -2.57 30.67 -30.94
CA SER A 1106 -2.93 31.74 -31.89
C SER A 1106 -4.00 32.70 -31.35
N VAL A 1107 -4.95 32.20 -30.53
CA VAL A 1107 -5.96 33.05 -29.87
C VAL A 1107 -5.31 33.91 -28.78
N LEU A 1108 -4.41 33.35 -27.97
CA LEU A 1108 -3.69 34.09 -26.93
C LEU A 1108 -2.77 35.17 -27.51
N LEU A 1109 -2.06 34.89 -28.61
CA LEU A 1109 -1.27 35.90 -29.32
C LEU A 1109 -2.14 37.09 -29.79
N LYS A 1110 -3.35 36.84 -30.30
CA LYS A 1110 -4.29 37.90 -30.70
C LYS A 1110 -4.84 38.68 -29.51
N LYS A 1111 -5.07 38.03 -28.36
CA LYS A 1111 -5.48 38.70 -27.11
C LYS A 1111 -4.39 39.66 -26.61
N VAL A 1112 -3.15 39.17 -26.47
CA VAL A 1112 -2.02 39.97 -25.97
C VAL A 1112 -1.81 41.22 -26.84
N ALA A 1113 -1.73 41.06 -28.17
CA ALA A 1113 -1.55 42.20 -29.08
C ALA A 1113 -2.67 43.26 -28.96
N LYS A 1114 -3.94 42.84 -28.80
CA LYS A 1114 -5.06 43.78 -28.61
C LYS A 1114 -4.97 44.54 -27.28
N MET A 1115 -4.50 43.88 -26.21
CA MET A 1115 -4.33 44.54 -24.91
C MET A 1115 -3.12 45.49 -24.90
N GLU A 1116 -2.03 45.14 -25.58
CA GLU A 1116 -0.88 46.02 -25.81
C GLU A 1116 -1.28 47.28 -26.63
N GLU A 1117 -2.12 47.13 -27.65
CA GLU A 1117 -2.71 48.24 -28.41
C GLU A 1117 -3.58 49.15 -27.53
N ARG A 1118 -4.49 48.57 -26.72
CA ARG A 1118 -5.33 49.34 -25.80
C ARG A 1118 -4.53 50.04 -24.69
N LYS A 1119 -3.45 49.43 -24.19
CA LYS A 1119 -2.53 50.08 -23.25
C LYS A 1119 -1.93 51.35 -23.85
N LYS A 1120 -1.42 51.27 -25.08
CA LYS A 1120 -0.82 52.40 -25.80
C LYS A 1120 -1.82 53.54 -26.03
N GLU A 1121 -3.08 53.21 -26.35
CA GLU A 1121 -4.17 54.18 -26.50
C GLU A 1121 -4.43 55.00 -25.21
N LEU A 1122 -4.35 54.34 -24.04
CA LEU A 1122 -4.50 55.00 -22.73
C LEU A 1122 -3.25 55.80 -22.35
N GLU A 1123 -2.05 55.30 -22.64
CA GLU A 1123 -0.80 56.05 -22.45
C GLU A 1123 -0.79 57.34 -23.29
N GLU A 1124 -1.30 57.31 -24.52
CA GLU A 1124 -1.47 58.51 -25.35
C GLU A 1124 -2.51 59.49 -24.77
N GLN A 1125 -3.62 59.00 -24.19
CA GLN A 1125 -4.61 59.84 -23.51
C GLN A 1125 -4.03 60.53 -22.25
N ILE A 1126 -3.24 59.82 -21.44
CA ILE A 1126 -2.56 60.41 -20.28
C ILE A 1126 -1.54 61.46 -20.71
N ASN A 1127 -0.75 61.20 -21.75
CA ASN A 1127 0.22 62.18 -22.27
C ASN A 1127 -0.48 63.45 -22.80
N ALA A 1128 -1.66 63.32 -23.41
CA ALA A 1128 -2.48 64.47 -23.82
C ALA A 1128 -2.99 65.28 -22.62
N ILE A 1129 -3.39 64.63 -21.52
CA ILE A 1129 -3.81 65.30 -20.26
C ILE A 1129 -2.62 66.00 -19.58
N ILE A 1130 -1.42 65.41 -19.62
CA ILE A 1130 -0.20 66.01 -19.05
C ILE A 1130 0.24 67.26 -19.82
N ALA A 1131 -0.09 67.37 -21.11
CA ALA A 1131 0.26 68.52 -21.93
C ALA A 1131 -0.59 69.77 -21.66
N ASP A 1132 -1.77 69.64 -21.06
CA ASP A 1132 -2.76 70.72 -20.91
C ASP A 1132 -3.30 70.77 -19.46
N ILE A 1133 -2.58 71.48 -18.58
CA ILE A 1133 -2.75 71.41 -17.12
C ILE A 1133 -3.61 72.57 -16.56
N PRO A 1134 -4.91 72.33 -16.34
CA PRO A 1134 -5.65 72.88 -15.20
C PRO A 1134 -5.86 71.83 -14.10
N SER A 1135 -5.98 72.28 -12.85
CA SER A 1135 -6.06 71.43 -11.65
C SER A 1135 -7.28 70.48 -11.56
N ASN A 1136 -8.25 70.55 -12.47
CA ASN A 1136 -9.45 69.71 -12.48
C ASN A 1136 -9.31 68.38 -13.25
N GLN A 1137 -8.17 68.09 -13.91
CA GLN A 1137 -7.98 66.82 -14.64
C GLN A 1137 -7.27 65.73 -13.82
N LEU A 1138 -6.85 66.00 -12.57
CA LEU A 1138 -6.02 65.08 -11.79
C LEU A 1138 -6.73 63.77 -11.42
N GLU A 1139 -8.01 63.81 -11.05
CA GLU A 1139 -8.80 62.61 -10.73
C GLU A 1139 -8.92 61.69 -11.95
N LYS A 1140 -9.24 62.27 -13.12
CA LYS A 1140 -9.34 61.54 -14.39
C LYS A 1140 -8.00 60.95 -14.84
N LYS A 1141 -6.88 61.62 -14.54
CA LYS A 1141 -5.54 61.05 -14.76
C LYS A 1141 -5.34 59.79 -13.90
N ASN A 1142 -5.67 59.85 -12.61
CA ASN A 1142 -5.54 58.72 -11.70
C ASN A 1142 -6.41 57.52 -12.13
N GLU A 1143 -7.65 57.77 -12.57
CA GLU A 1143 -8.56 56.74 -13.10
C GLU A 1143 -7.98 56.03 -14.35
N LEU A 1144 -7.31 56.77 -15.23
CA LEU A 1144 -6.62 56.20 -16.40
C LEU A 1144 -5.34 55.44 -16.01
N GLU A 1145 -4.61 55.89 -14.98
CA GLU A 1145 -3.45 55.16 -14.44
C GLU A 1145 -3.88 53.83 -13.79
N GLU A 1146 -5.03 53.79 -13.10
CA GLU A 1146 -5.63 52.55 -12.57
C GLU A 1146 -6.01 51.57 -13.69
N GLN A 1147 -6.72 52.04 -14.73
CA GLN A 1147 -7.06 51.21 -15.90
C GLN A 1147 -5.83 50.64 -16.64
N ILE A 1148 -4.72 51.39 -16.70
CA ILE A 1148 -3.47 50.89 -17.27
C ILE A 1148 -2.84 49.79 -16.40
N ASN A 1149 -2.89 49.92 -15.07
CA ASN A 1149 -2.37 48.89 -14.15
C ASN A 1149 -3.15 47.58 -14.27
N ASP A 1150 -4.49 47.64 -14.36
CA ASP A 1150 -5.33 46.46 -14.62
C ASP A 1150 -4.98 45.80 -15.96
N ILE A 1151 -4.81 46.59 -17.04
CA ILE A 1151 -4.42 46.08 -18.36
C ILE A 1151 -3.01 45.46 -18.32
N ILE A 1152 -2.08 46.00 -17.53
CA ILE A 1152 -0.74 45.40 -17.33
C ILE A 1152 -0.84 44.05 -16.59
N ALA A 1153 -1.72 43.93 -15.61
CA ALA A 1153 -1.99 42.66 -14.93
C ALA A 1153 -2.59 41.62 -15.89
N ASP A 1154 -3.57 42.02 -16.71
CA ASP A 1154 -4.21 41.18 -17.72
C ASP A 1154 -3.23 40.72 -18.82
N ILE A 1155 -2.39 41.62 -19.34
CA ILE A 1155 -1.30 41.28 -20.27
C ILE A 1155 -0.35 40.27 -19.63
N SER A 1156 0.01 40.46 -18.36
CA SER A 1156 0.91 39.55 -17.64
C SER A 1156 0.28 38.16 -17.46
N ALA A 1157 -1.01 38.09 -17.15
CA ALA A 1157 -1.77 36.85 -17.04
C ALA A 1157 -1.87 36.11 -18.39
N TYR A 1158 -2.24 36.80 -19.47
CA TYR A 1158 -2.30 36.19 -20.81
C TYR A 1158 -0.91 35.78 -21.34
N GLN A 1159 0.16 36.50 -20.99
CA GLN A 1159 1.52 36.13 -21.33
C GLN A 1159 1.98 34.87 -20.58
N LEU A 1160 1.60 34.73 -19.31
CA LEU A 1160 1.82 33.52 -18.52
C LEU A 1160 1.05 32.32 -19.09
N GLU A 1161 -0.24 32.49 -19.42
CA GLU A 1161 -1.05 31.46 -20.07
C GLU A 1161 -0.44 31.04 -21.41
N LYS A 1162 -0.02 31.99 -22.25
CA LYS A 1162 0.67 31.72 -23.53
C LYS A 1162 1.94 30.91 -23.32
N ASN A 1163 2.74 31.23 -22.30
CA ASN A 1163 3.95 30.48 -21.96
C ASN A 1163 3.63 29.03 -21.52
N MET A 1164 2.53 28.81 -20.78
CA MET A 1164 2.06 27.46 -20.44
C MET A 1164 1.57 26.70 -21.68
N VAL A 1165 0.80 27.32 -22.56
CA VAL A 1165 0.32 26.72 -23.82
C VAL A 1165 1.49 26.35 -24.74
N HIS A 1166 2.50 27.23 -24.88
CA HIS A 1166 3.70 26.94 -25.66
C HIS A 1166 4.56 25.81 -25.04
N ARG A 1167 4.61 25.68 -23.71
CA ARG A 1167 5.22 24.51 -23.04
C ARG A 1167 4.46 23.22 -23.38
N ARG A 1168 3.13 23.21 -23.22
CA ARG A 1168 2.27 22.06 -23.59
C ARG A 1168 2.44 21.67 -25.06
N LYS A 1169 2.46 22.63 -25.98
CA LYS A 1169 2.68 22.43 -27.42
C LYS A 1169 3.99 21.71 -27.73
N ARG A 1170 5.08 22.04 -27.03
CA ARG A 1170 6.38 21.36 -27.16
C ARG A 1170 6.35 19.94 -26.61
N GLY A 1171 5.69 19.72 -25.47
CA GLY A 1171 5.49 18.37 -24.91
C GLY A 1171 4.77 17.44 -25.89
N THR A 1172 3.60 17.85 -26.39
CA THR A 1172 2.82 17.07 -27.37
C THR A 1172 3.58 16.83 -28.68
N PHE A 1173 4.49 17.74 -29.09
CA PHE A 1173 5.34 17.53 -30.28
C PHE A 1173 6.38 16.43 -30.09
N GLU A 1174 7.09 16.42 -28.96
CA GLU A 1174 8.10 15.39 -28.66
C GLU A 1174 7.44 14.03 -28.37
N GLU A 1175 6.27 14.01 -27.72
CA GLU A 1175 5.39 12.83 -27.60
C GLU A 1175 5.03 12.26 -28.98
N GLY A 1176 4.53 13.10 -29.90
CA GLY A 1176 4.18 12.69 -31.27
C GLY A 1176 5.37 12.19 -32.10
N LYS A 1177 6.56 12.74 -31.86
CA LYS A 1177 7.83 12.31 -32.46
C LYS A 1177 8.28 10.95 -31.93
N MET A 1178 8.09 10.67 -30.63
CA MET A 1178 8.33 9.35 -30.04
C MET A 1178 7.35 8.30 -30.58
N LEU A 1179 6.04 8.58 -30.53
CA LEU A 1179 4.98 7.71 -31.07
C LEU A 1179 5.20 7.39 -32.55
N LYS A 1180 5.55 8.40 -33.36
CA LYS A 1180 5.90 8.20 -34.78
C LYS A 1180 7.07 7.24 -34.95
N THR A 1181 8.12 7.37 -34.14
CA THR A 1181 9.32 6.52 -34.23
C THR A 1181 8.98 5.07 -33.89
N GLN A 1182 8.26 4.84 -32.79
CA GLN A 1182 7.81 3.50 -32.38
C GLN A 1182 6.89 2.86 -33.44
N ARG A 1183 5.95 3.63 -34.01
CA ARG A 1183 5.10 3.18 -35.13
C ARG A 1183 5.93 2.84 -36.37
N ASP A 1184 6.92 3.65 -36.73
CA ASP A 1184 7.75 3.44 -37.92
C ASP A 1184 8.73 2.26 -37.78
N GLU A 1185 8.97 1.78 -36.55
CA GLU A 1185 9.62 0.51 -36.25
C GLU A 1185 8.63 -0.67 -36.30
N SER A 1186 7.48 -0.57 -35.64
CA SER A 1186 6.43 -1.60 -35.67
C SER A 1186 5.92 -1.88 -37.10
N ARG A 1187 5.77 -0.85 -37.94
CA ARG A 1187 5.39 -0.98 -39.36
C ARG A 1187 6.42 -1.75 -40.19
N LYS A 1188 7.70 -1.80 -39.80
CA LYS A 1188 8.73 -2.61 -40.47
C LYS A 1188 8.62 -4.09 -40.08
N LYS A 1189 8.29 -4.37 -38.82
CA LYS A 1189 8.09 -5.75 -38.32
C LYS A 1189 6.75 -6.37 -38.75
N LYS A 1190 5.71 -5.57 -38.98
CA LYS A 1190 4.33 -6.05 -39.21
C LYS A 1190 4.22 -7.17 -40.29
N PRO A 1191 4.91 -7.10 -41.45
CA PRO A 1191 4.86 -8.17 -42.45
C PRO A 1191 5.49 -9.49 -41.96
N ASP A 1192 6.64 -9.41 -41.30
CA ASP A 1192 7.37 -10.58 -40.80
C ASP A 1192 6.56 -11.28 -39.69
N LEU A 1193 5.99 -10.50 -38.76
CA LEU A 1193 5.10 -10.98 -37.71
C LEU A 1193 3.83 -11.65 -38.26
N GLN A 1194 3.23 -11.10 -39.31
CA GLN A 1194 2.08 -11.71 -39.99
C GLN A 1194 2.46 -13.02 -40.70
N HIS A 1195 3.67 -13.13 -41.25
CA HIS A 1195 4.15 -14.36 -41.86
C HIS A 1195 4.42 -15.46 -40.81
N GLU A 1196 5.08 -15.13 -39.70
CA GLU A 1196 5.33 -16.09 -38.62
C GLU A 1196 4.03 -16.56 -37.93
N HIS A 1197 3.07 -15.65 -37.72
CA HIS A 1197 1.73 -16.00 -37.20
C HIS A 1197 0.98 -16.97 -38.13
N GLY A 1198 1.08 -16.75 -39.45
CA GLY A 1198 0.51 -17.67 -40.45
C GLY A 1198 1.16 -19.05 -40.43
N LEU A 1199 2.50 -19.11 -40.38
CA LEU A 1199 3.26 -20.37 -40.31
C LEU A 1199 2.92 -21.18 -39.05
N ALA A 1200 2.89 -20.55 -37.88
CA ALA A 1200 2.54 -21.22 -36.62
C ALA A 1200 1.12 -21.81 -36.66
N LYS A 1201 0.15 -21.07 -37.24
CA LYS A 1201 -1.22 -21.57 -37.43
C LYS A 1201 -1.31 -22.73 -38.44
N GLU A 1202 -0.47 -22.73 -39.47
CA GLU A 1202 -0.35 -23.84 -40.40
C GLU A 1202 0.20 -25.11 -39.70
N THR A 1203 1.16 -24.96 -38.78
CA THR A 1203 1.66 -26.06 -37.94
C THR A 1203 0.56 -26.64 -37.04
N GLN A 1204 -0.15 -25.82 -36.28
CA GLN A 1204 -1.29 -26.28 -35.46
C GLN A 1204 -2.31 -27.07 -36.30
N THR A 1205 -2.69 -26.54 -37.46
CA THR A 1205 -3.71 -27.16 -38.33
C THR A 1205 -3.28 -28.55 -38.80
N LYS A 1206 -2.00 -28.73 -39.21
CA LYS A 1206 -1.47 -30.03 -39.62
C LYS A 1206 -1.46 -31.06 -38.49
N ILE A 1207 -1.07 -30.63 -37.28
CA ILE A 1207 -1.06 -31.51 -36.10
C ILE A 1207 -2.49 -31.95 -35.74
N THR A 1208 -3.47 -31.04 -35.78
CA THR A 1208 -4.89 -31.39 -35.62
C THR A 1208 -5.36 -32.38 -36.68
N ASP A 1209 -5.03 -32.15 -37.96
CA ASP A 1209 -5.38 -33.04 -39.07
C ASP A 1209 -4.75 -34.44 -38.92
N GLU A 1210 -3.57 -34.58 -38.33
CA GLU A 1210 -2.94 -35.89 -38.06
C GLU A 1210 -3.52 -36.58 -36.82
N TRP A 1211 -3.81 -35.81 -35.75
CA TRP A 1211 -4.50 -36.31 -34.56
C TRP A 1211 -5.86 -36.92 -34.90
N SER A 1212 -6.67 -36.25 -35.73
CA SER A 1212 -7.98 -36.79 -36.16
C SER A 1212 -7.88 -38.15 -36.87
N LYS A 1213 -6.86 -38.33 -37.73
CA LYS A 1213 -6.62 -39.60 -38.44
C LYS A 1213 -6.20 -40.71 -37.47
N LEU A 1214 -5.39 -40.40 -36.46
CA LEU A 1214 -5.01 -41.35 -35.42
C LEU A 1214 -6.22 -41.76 -34.56
N GLY A 1215 -7.09 -40.79 -34.21
CA GLY A 1215 -8.33 -41.05 -33.50
C GLY A 1215 -9.29 -41.98 -34.25
N GLU A 1216 -9.42 -41.84 -35.58
CA GLU A 1216 -10.22 -42.76 -36.40
C GLU A 1216 -9.68 -44.21 -36.38
N LYS A 1217 -8.35 -44.41 -36.41
CA LYS A 1217 -7.75 -45.76 -36.27
C LYS A 1217 -8.17 -46.41 -34.94
N PHE A 1218 -8.04 -45.68 -33.82
CA PHE A 1218 -8.40 -46.19 -32.50
C PHE A 1218 -9.89 -46.51 -32.41
N LYS A 1219 -10.77 -45.62 -32.89
CA LYS A 1219 -12.23 -45.82 -32.88
C LYS A 1219 -12.64 -47.10 -33.61
N LYS A 1220 -11.95 -47.46 -34.69
CA LYS A 1220 -12.19 -48.74 -35.39
C LYS A 1220 -11.87 -49.95 -34.51
N ILE A 1221 -10.67 -49.99 -33.89
CA ILE A 1221 -10.24 -51.11 -33.04
C ILE A 1221 -11.12 -51.22 -31.78
N PHE A 1222 -11.50 -50.09 -31.17
CA PHE A 1222 -12.42 -50.08 -30.03
C PHE A 1222 -13.80 -50.65 -30.39
N VAL A 1223 -14.33 -50.41 -31.59
CA VAL A 1223 -15.59 -51.04 -32.03
C VAL A 1223 -15.42 -52.55 -32.17
N GLU A 1224 -14.32 -53.01 -32.77
CA GLU A 1224 -14.03 -54.44 -32.97
C GLU A 1224 -13.73 -55.21 -31.66
N LEU A 1225 -13.41 -54.50 -30.57
CA LEU A 1225 -13.27 -55.06 -29.21
C LEU A 1225 -14.58 -55.12 -28.40
N TYR A 1226 -15.67 -54.48 -28.87
CA TYR A 1226 -16.95 -54.40 -28.17
C TYR A 1226 -18.10 -55.19 -28.83
N THR A 1227 -17.81 -55.96 -29.90
CA THR A 1227 -18.77 -56.80 -30.66
C THR A 1227 -18.44 -58.28 -30.57
#